data_AF-A0A553I237-F1
#
_entry.id   AF-A0A553I237-F1
#
_cell.length_a   1.000
_cell.length_b   1.000
_cell.length_c   1.000
_cell.angle_alpha   90.00
_cell.angle_beta   90.00
_cell.angle_gamma   90.00
#
_symmetry.space_group_name_H-M   'P 1'
#
loop_
_entity.id
_entity.type
_entity.pdbx_description
1 polymer ?
#
loop_
_entity_poly.entity_id
_entity_poly.type
_entity_poly.pdbx_seq_one_letter_code
_entity_poly.pdbx_strand_id
1 'polypeptide(L)'
;MSCDEQLQDVGTKLTSLSPNSEMRHDHSPQLDDSSASAVTYISKRRWAQLLGSMPGNRESYHSLISIFIDAKTHDVPCIVQGSWVGNSSPESRKSMAVRALPSEPRTLQCHKLIMDGAVTWGRLASVMFKYLWCLVKTMLFASIVGLILPLVVAEKLVIPAVEEAVSLQLAKFSEYYVDAANKTLDSREALDSPTYQNARGIEERQAGSYWYETIAHQGISAFNDNPTTYKVYRNVKDYGAKGYDAMPNPKGEETNKSSDGTTDDTAAIQRAISDGNRCAPGSCASSSTTNALVYFPAGTYLISSSIVSYYATHLVGNPNNVPTLKATAVFNGFGVIDGAQYQAGGGLGYGATNIFWRQIKNFVIDVTAIPAENAATGIHWPTSQATSLQNIVFKMSSNAGTQHQGLFIEDGSGGFMSDLIFYGGKYGAVFGNQQFTVRNISFYNVVTAINQIWNWGWTFQGILVSNCTVGLDMATRDADNKEVVGSATFFDSSFIDTKIAFNISRNASSTPRTGGSLAIENVSIKNVGTAVQYGPTEAALLAGTTGFSTITSWITGQVYHPNGPNKVAGPQTPVSRPASLLRGGKYYQRSKPSYGELSSSSFLSVRAGGAKGDGKTDDTAALQKVITAAATSSKVVYFDAGTYKVTSTIFIPAKSKIVGEAFPVIMSSGSFFNDINSPKPVVQVANPGDSGIVEWSDMIVSTQGAQAGAVMIQWNLASLSGSPSGMWDVHTRIGGTKGSGLSYADCPATPSSTTVNNNCRSGSIAMHVTTSASHLYMENVWLWSADHDVDDPQLRQITVYTGRGLLVESKIGNIWLVGTSVEHHSRYQYQFRNTQNIYAGQIQTETPYYQPNPSARSPFPFNTTSDPNFDVSCPKDTAAPNCAEAWGLVLNASKNVLVYGAGLYSFFSNYNTSCSATGATTLCQQGMVLYDAASTTNFRVYGLNTIGAYGMIYRDTVRLATYDYNINVFPSSIISFSNVA
;
A
#
# COMPACT_ATOMS: atom_id res chain seq x y z
N MET A 1 -19.02 -39.38 -35.43
CA MET A 1 -19.86 -39.44 -36.63
C MET A 1 -19.66 -38.13 -37.38
N SER A 2 -19.04 -38.07 -38.55
CA SER A 2 -18.42 -39.07 -39.46
C SER A 2 -16.95 -38.64 -39.73
N CYS A 3 -15.96 -39.53 -39.79
CA CYS A 3 -15.54 -40.36 -40.96
C CYS A 3 -15.18 -39.54 -42.21
N ASP A 4 -14.07 -39.74 -42.95
CA ASP A 4 -12.84 -40.59 -42.84
C ASP A 4 -11.74 -39.90 -43.71
N GLU A 5 -10.44 -39.85 -43.39
CA GLU A 5 -9.33 -40.85 -43.39
C GLU A 5 -8.50 -40.92 -44.72
N GLN A 6 -7.17 -41.15 -44.61
CA GLN A 6 -6.18 -41.54 -45.66
C GLN A 6 -5.70 -40.51 -46.72
N LEU A 7 -4.50 -40.57 -47.34
CA LEU A 7 -3.15 -41.15 -47.04
C LEU A 7 -2.05 -40.57 -47.99
N GLN A 8 -0.76 -40.85 -47.70
CA GLN A 8 0.41 -40.94 -48.61
C GLN A 8 0.92 -39.70 -49.43
N ASP A 9 1.79 -38.89 -48.80
CA ASP A 9 3.27 -38.88 -48.94
C ASP A 9 4.02 -39.16 -50.29
N VAL A 10 5.29 -38.72 -50.31
CA VAL A 10 6.45 -39.07 -51.18
C VAL A 10 6.74 -38.20 -52.43
N GLY A 11 7.90 -37.52 -52.42
CA GLY A 11 8.72 -37.44 -53.65
C GLY A 11 9.81 -36.36 -53.81
N THR A 12 11.09 -36.73 -53.57
CA THR A 12 12.35 -36.08 -54.05
C THR A 12 12.80 -34.74 -53.42
N LYS A 13 14.10 -34.41 -53.31
CA LYS A 13 15.39 -35.07 -53.72
C LYS A 13 16.43 -34.91 -52.57
N LEU A 14 17.17 -35.94 -52.14
CA LEU A 14 18.49 -36.39 -52.65
C LEU A 14 19.61 -35.31 -52.65
N THR A 15 20.85 -35.51 -52.16
CA THR A 15 21.49 -36.63 -51.41
C THR A 15 22.94 -36.28 -50.95
N SER A 16 23.58 -37.21 -50.23
CA SER A 16 25.01 -37.59 -50.29
C SER A 16 25.99 -36.93 -49.29
N LEU A 17 26.99 -37.63 -48.74
CA LEU A 17 27.32 -39.07 -48.76
C LEU A 17 28.11 -39.48 -47.49
N SER A 18 28.44 -40.77 -47.34
CA SER A 18 29.11 -41.43 -46.19
C SER A 18 30.32 -42.27 -46.67
N PRO A 19 30.92 -43.26 -45.94
CA PRO A 19 31.02 -43.58 -44.50
C PRO A 19 32.50 -43.88 -44.06
N ASN A 20 32.70 -44.71 -43.03
CA ASN A 20 33.90 -45.53 -42.67
C ASN A 20 35.04 -44.88 -41.81
N SER A 21 35.80 -45.62 -40.96
CA SER A 21 35.59 -46.94 -40.27
C SER A 21 36.77 -47.26 -39.31
N GLU A 22 36.53 -48.09 -38.27
CA GLU A 22 37.56 -48.85 -37.48
C GLU A 22 38.56 -48.01 -36.62
N MET A 23 39.24 -48.45 -35.54
CA MET A 23 39.28 -49.62 -34.60
C MET A 23 40.10 -49.16 -33.35
N ARG A 24 40.34 -49.84 -32.20
CA ARG A 24 40.12 -51.19 -31.62
C ARG A 24 40.34 -51.17 -30.08
N HIS A 25 39.95 -52.23 -29.36
CA HIS A 25 40.56 -52.77 -28.10
C HIS A 25 40.62 -51.91 -26.80
N ASP A 26 40.50 -52.45 -25.57
CA ASP A 26 40.19 -53.81 -25.08
C ASP A 26 39.62 -53.83 -23.62
N HIS A 27 39.24 -55.03 -23.15
CA HIS A 27 39.14 -55.51 -21.76
C HIS A 27 37.97 -55.09 -20.82
N SER A 28 37.08 -56.06 -20.59
CA SER A 28 36.40 -56.38 -19.32
C SER A 28 37.31 -57.34 -18.47
N PRO A 29 37.00 -57.84 -17.23
CA PRO A 29 35.67 -57.99 -16.61
C PRO A 29 35.52 -57.93 -15.03
N GLN A 30 34.26 -58.07 -14.58
CA GLN A 30 33.75 -58.87 -13.43
C GLN A 30 34.00 -58.57 -11.92
N LEU A 31 32.87 -58.61 -11.15
CA LEU A 31 32.62 -59.20 -9.80
C LEU A 31 33.27 -58.53 -8.55
N ASP A 32 32.74 -58.60 -7.30
CA ASP A 32 31.52 -59.19 -6.66
C ASP A 32 31.34 -58.54 -5.24
N ASP A 33 30.30 -58.70 -4.39
CA ASP A 33 28.93 -59.28 -4.39
C ASP A 33 28.14 -58.68 -3.16
N SER A 34 26.84 -59.01 -3.02
CA SER A 34 26.04 -59.11 -1.79
C SER A 34 25.35 -57.84 -1.23
N SER A 35 24.13 -57.89 -0.66
CA SER A 35 23.06 -58.93 -0.75
C SER A 35 21.65 -58.41 -0.34
N ALA A 36 20.63 -59.08 -0.88
CA ALA A 36 19.26 -59.33 -0.36
C ALA A 36 18.55 -58.38 0.66
N SER A 37 17.69 -57.51 0.13
CA SER A 37 16.22 -57.41 0.39
C SER A 37 15.53 -57.93 1.69
N ALA A 38 14.59 -57.10 2.19
CA ALA A 38 13.18 -57.40 2.56
C ALA A 38 12.67 -57.31 4.04
N VAL A 39 11.66 -56.44 4.23
CA VAL A 39 10.36 -56.57 4.97
C VAL A 39 10.34 -57.43 6.27
N THR A 40 9.90 -56.94 7.44
CA THR A 40 8.47 -56.89 7.88
C THR A 40 8.27 -56.12 9.23
N TYR A 41 7.01 -55.74 9.53
CA TYR A 41 6.47 -55.14 10.77
C TYR A 41 7.05 -55.61 12.13
N ILE A 42 7.10 -54.71 13.12
CA ILE A 42 6.41 -54.89 14.43
C ILE A 42 6.17 -53.54 15.13
N SER A 43 5.40 -53.48 16.25
CA SER A 43 4.72 -52.22 16.65
C SER A 43 4.43 -52.02 18.15
N LYS A 44 4.10 -50.75 18.50
CA LYS A 44 3.23 -50.28 19.62
C LYS A 44 3.76 -50.32 21.08
N ARG A 45 3.81 -49.10 21.66
CA ARG A 45 3.29 -48.67 23.00
C ARG A 45 4.13 -48.77 24.30
N ARG A 46 4.30 -47.57 24.89
CA ARG A 46 4.10 -47.14 26.32
C ARG A 46 5.13 -47.45 27.45
N TRP A 47 5.61 -46.33 28.04
CA TRP A 47 5.74 -46.01 29.49
C TRP A 47 6.69 -46.78 30.45
N ALA A 48 7.83 -46.11 30.73
CA ALA A 48 8.33 -45.66 32.05
C ALA A 48 8.74 -46.62 33.20
N GLN A 49 10.02 -46.54 33.60
CA GLN A 49 10.63 -46.56 34.96
C GLN A 49 12.04 -45.88 34.82
N LEU A 50 12.55 -44.98 35.69
CA LEU A 50 12.94 -45.06 37.13
C LEU A 50 14.11 -46.06 37.37
N LEU A 51 15.20 -45.78 38.12
CA LEU A 51 15.62 -44.58 38.89
C LEU A 51 17.13 -44.64 39.26
N GLY A 52 17.75 -43.51 39.65
CA GLY A 52 19.05 -43.44 40.36
C GLY A 52 20.15 -42.60 39.66
N SER A 53 20.90 -41.71 40.34
CA SER A 53 20.90 -41.30 41.76
C SER A 53 21.36 -39.84 41.96
N MET A 54 20.95 -39.21 43.08
CA MET A 54 21.43 -37.92 43.61
C MET A 54 22.28 -38.16 44.89
N PRO A 55 22.90 -37.14 45.53
CA PRO A 55 22.22 -36.14 46.41
C PRO A 55 22.69 -34.69 46.12
N GLY A 56 22.21 -33.59 46.73
CA GLY A 56 21.20 -33.26 47.77
C GLY A 56 21.51 -31.81 48.27
N ASN A 57 20.66 -31.00 48.91
CA ASN A 57 19.30 -31.08 49.49
C ASN A 57 18.62 -29.66 49.34
N ARG A 58 17.31 -29.52 49.05
CA ARG A 58 16.11 -29.44 49.96
C ARG A 58 16.09 -28.20 50.89
N GLU A 59 14.96 -27.58 51.28
CA GLU A 59 13.52 -27.96 51.43
C GLU A 59 12.56 -26.77 51.07
N SER A 60 11.21 -26.83 51.09
CA SER A 60 10.21 -27.84 50.67
C SER A 60 8.75 -27.27 50.70
N TYR A 61 7.99 -27.55 49.64
CA TYR A 61 6.53 -27.87 49.52
C TYR A 61 5.62 -27.89 50.78
N HIS A 62 4.31 -27.55 50.69
CA HIS A 62 3.31 -28.41 50.04
C HIS A 62 1.95 -27.79 49.63
N SER A 63 1.27 -28.51 48.73
CA SER A 63 -0.01 -28.26 48.05
C SER A 63 -1.25 -28.85 48.76
N LEU A 64 -2.47 -28.46 48.35
CA LEU A 64 -3.58 -29.38 47.97
C LEU A 64 -4.82 -28.67 47.37
N ILE A 65 -5.74 -29.44 46.79
CA ILE A 65 -7.01 -29.01 46.16
C ILE A 65 -8.20 -29.60 46.93
N SER A 66 -9.25 -28.80 47.16
CA SER A 66 -10.58 -29.26 47.59
C SER A 66 -11.70 -28.38 46.99
N ILE A 67 -12.85 -28.97 46.70
CA ILE A 67 -14.09 -28.27 46.32
C ILE A 67 -15.20 -28.73 47.29
N PHE A 68 -15.93 -27.81 47.91
CA PHE A 68 -17.34 -27.99 48.31
C PHE A 68 -18.01 -26.63 48.63
N ILE A 69 -19.26 -26.64 49.08
CA ILE A 69 -20.25 -25.56 48.92
C ILE A 69 -20.86 -25.19 50.29
N ASP A 70 -21.08 -23.89 50.57
CA ASP A 70 -22.41 -23.25 50.79
C ASP A 70 -22.43 -22.04 51.76
N ALA A 71 -23.45 -21.19 51.57
CA ALA A 71 -24.27 -20.49 52.57
C ALA A 71 -23.74 -19.36 53.50
N LYS A 72 -24.25 -18.14 53.21
CA LYS A 72 -25.01 -17.23 54.13
C LYS A 72 -24.25 -16.44 55.23
N THR A 73 -24.73 -15.30 55.77
CA THR A 73 -25.76 -14.28 55.39
C THR A 73 -25.62 -13.03 56.29
N HIS A 74 -25.97 -11.84 55.75
CA HIS A 74 -26.57 -10.70 56.48
C HIS A 74 -25.69 -9.97 57.54
N ASP A 75 -26.00 -8.75 58.02
CA ASP A 75 -27.13 -7.84 57.75
C ASP A 75 -26.78 -6.33 57.81
N VAL A 76 -27.77 -5.48 57.52
CA VAL A 76 -27.77 -3.99 57.62
C VAL A 76 -28.06 -3.50 59.06
N PRO A 77 -27.88 -2.20 59.36
CA PRO A 77 -28.73 -1.54 60.37
C PRO A 77 -29.54 -0.31 59.87
N CYS A 78 -30.69 -0.11 60.51
CA CYS A 78 -31.74 0.91 60.27
C CYS A 78 -31.26 2.38 60.22
N ILE A 79 -31.81 3.34 59.45
CA ILE A 79 -33.20 3.87 59.25
C ILE A 79 -33.76 4.73 60.41
N VAL A 80 -34.40 5.86 60.03
CA VAL A 80 -35.44 6.70 60.70
C VAL A 80 -35.03 8.11 61.22
N GLN A 81 -35.41 9.15 60.45
CA GLN A 81 -36.22 10.34 60.84
C GLN A 81 -36.28 11.36 59.67
N GLY A 82 -37.37 12.07 59.34
CA GLY A 82 -38.77 11.88 59.75
C GLY A 82 -39.65 13.16 59.78
N SER A 83 -40.18 13.65 58.65
CA SER A 83 -41.33 14.59 58.57
C SER A 83 -41.67 14.99 57.10
N TRP A 84 -42.74 15.76 56.86
CA TRP A 84 -44.13 15.34 56.58
C TRP A 84 -44.95 16.56 56.03
N VAL A 85 -45.98 16.34 55.18
CA VAL A 85 -46.95 17.35 54.63
C VAL A 85 -46.35 18.45 53.71
N GLY A 86 -46.99 18.94 52.63
CA GLY A 86 -48.14 18.45 51.84
C GLY A 86 -48.90 19.54 51.04
N ASN A 87 -49.59 19.11 49.96
CA ASN A 87 -50.73 19.75 49.25
C ASN A 87 -50.64 21.04 48.38
N SER A 88 -51.13 20.89 47.13
CA SER A 88 -52.11 21.72 46.38
C SER A 88 -51.77 23.07 45.70
N SER A 89 -52.47 23.26 44.56
CA SER A 89 -52.75 24.47 43.74
C SER A 89 -53.76 25.44 44.46
N PRO A 90 -54.23 26.62 43.93
CA PRO A 90 -54.47 26.98 42.51
C PRO A 90 -54.52 28.49 42.04
N GLU A 91 -54.89 28.66 40.76
CA GLU A 91 -55.72 29.73 40.09
C GLU A 91 -55.30 31.22 39.89
N SER A 92 -55.73 31.75 38.71
CA SER A 92 -56.23 33.13 38.42
C SER A 92 -55.25 34.25 37.97
N ARG A 93 -55.60 35.28 37.16
CA ARG A 93 -56.74 35.56 36.21
C ARG A 93 -56.50 36.81 35.31
N LYS A 94 -56.83 36.70 34.00
CA LYS A 94 -57.41 37.73 33.06
C LYS A 94 -56.63 39.04 32.76
N SER A 95 -56.86 39.78 31.65
CA SER A 95 -57.87 39.75 30.55
C SER A 95 -57.18 40.04 29.18
N MET A 96 -57.76 40.19 27.97
CA MET A 96 -59.14 40.36 27.42
C MET A 96 -59.60 39.09 26.62
N ALA A 97 -60.63 38.96 25.76
CA ALA A 97 -61.53 39.79 24.91
C ALA A 97 -60.90 40.36 23.60
N VAL A 98 -61.59 40.54 22.45
CA VAL A 98 -63.06 40.60 22.14
C VAL A 98 -63.45 39.77 20.88
N ARG A 99 -64.43 38.84 21.02
CA ARG A 99 -65.55 38.36 20.10
C ARG A 99 -65.32 38.08 18.58
N ALA A 100 -66.12 37.27 17.86
CA ALA A 100 -67.37 36.49 18.13
C ALA A 100 -67.55 35.34 17.10
N LEU A 101 -67.90 34.10 17.51
CA LEU A 101 -69.21 33.39 17.41
C LEU A 101 -69.42 32.47 16.15
N PRO A 102 -70.32 31.45 16.18
CA PRO A 102 -70.15 30.20 15.39
C PRO A 102 -71.41 29.67 14.63
N SER A 103 -71.27 28.56 13.89
CA SER A 103 -72.36 27.62 13.57
C SER A 103 -71.89 26.24 13.07
N GLU A 104 -72.51 25.16 13.56
CA GLU A 104 -72.58 23.82 12.91
C GLU A 104 -73.72 23.81 11.82
N PRO A 105 -74.33 22.70 11.31
CA PRO A 105 -74.05 21.24 11.44
C PRO A 105 -74.32 20.36 10.17
N ARG A 106 -74.27 19.01 10.34
CA ARG A 106 -74.92 17.92 9.52
C ARG A 106 -74.37 17.70 8.09
N THR A 107 -74.53 16.58 7.35
CA THR A 107 -74.82 15.11 7.53
C THR A 107 -74.44 14.43 6.17
N LEU A 108 -74.52 13.13 5.84
CA LEU A 108 -75.05 11.83 6.34
C LEU A 108 -74.09 10.73 5.74
N GLN A 109 -74.24 9.39 5.72
CA GLN A 109 -75.22 8.37 6.16
C GLN A 109 -74.51 7.01 6.42
N CYS A 110 -75.22 6.07 7.06
CA CYS A 110 -74.77 4.71 7.42
C CYS A 110 -75.10 3.63 6.36
N HIS A 111 -74.47 2.45 6.50
CA HIS A 111 -74.98 1.04 6.39
C HIS A 111 -73.75 0.11 6.16
N LYS A 112 -73.58 -1.13 6.65
CA LYS A 112 -74.39 -2.24 7.22
C LYS A 112 -73.42 -3.11 8.11
N LEU A 113 -73.78 -3.98 9.07
CA LEU A 113 -74.99 -4.25 9.88
C LEU A 113 -74.65 -5.28 11.01
N ILE A 114 -75.36 -5.24 12.16
CA ILE A 114 -75.91 -6.35 13.02
C ILE A 114 -75.14 -7.71 13.18
N MET A 115 -75.02 -8.37 14.36
CA MET A 115 -75.28 -8.09 15.80
C MET A 115 -74.65 -9.21 16.67
N ASP A 116 -74.63 -9.00 18.00
CA ASP A 116 -74.84 -9.89 19.18
C ASP A 116 -74.89 -11.44 19.00
N GLY A 117 -74.55 -12.26 20.01
CA GLY A 117 -74.21 -11.99 21.41
C GLY A 117 -73.83 -13.28 22.18
N ALA A 118 -73.34 -13.15 23.42
CA ALA A 118 -72.58 -14.22 24.08
C ALA A 118 -73.41 -15.37 24.69
N VAL A 119 -72.96 -16.62 24.46
CA VAL A 119 -73.26 -17.79 25.31
C VAL A 119 -72.01 -18.67 25.48
N THR A 120 -71.76 -19.12 26.72
CA THR A 120 -70.79 -20.17 27.15
C THR A 120 -69.39 -20.23 26.51
N TRP A 121 -68.39 -19.60 27.15
CA TRP A 121 -66.97 -19.99 27.00
C TRP A 121 -66.20 -20.11 28.33
N GLY A 122 -66.84 -20.73 29.34
CA GLY A 122 -66.19 -21.21 30.58
C GLY A 122 -65.12 -22.30 30.39
N ARG A 123 -64.55 -22.45 29.18
CA ARG A 123 -63.46 -23.36 28.83
C ARG A 123 -62.31 -22.71 28.03
N LEU A 124 -62.37 -21.41 27.71
CA LEU A 124 -61.25 -20.70 27.05
C LEU A 124 -60.24 -20.06 28.04
N ALA A 125 -60.68 -19.64 29.23
CA ALA A 125 -59.78 -19.05 30.23
C ALA A 125 -58.66 -20.03 30.68
N SER A 126 -58.97 -21.32 30.77
CA SER A 126 -57.99 -22.39 31.11
C SER A 126 -56.96 -22.63 30.00
N VAL A 127 -57.28 -22.30 28.75
CA VAL A 127 -56.36 -22.40 27.60
C VAL A 127 -55.47 -21.17 27.53
N MET A 128 -56.03 -19.95 27.65
CA MET A 128 -55.22 -18.73 27.59
C MET A 128 -54.22 -18.62 28.74
N PHE A 129 -54.56 -19.05 29.96
CA PHE A 129 -53.57 -19.07 31.06
C PHE A 129 -52.43 -20.07 30.83
N LYS A 130 -52.67 -21.17 30.11
CA LYS A 130 -51.60 -22.10 29.69
C LYS A 130 -50.72 -21.53 28.58
N TYR A 131 -51.30 -20.84 27.60
CA TYR A 131 -50.51 -20.17 26.55
C TYR A 131 -49.70 -18.99 27.07
N LEU A 132 -50.26 -18.16 27.97
CA LEU A 132 -49.53 -17.02 28.54
C LEU A 132 -48.39 -17.47 29.46
N TRP A 133 -48.59 -18.51 30.27
CA TRP A 133 -47.50 -19.08 31.07
C TRP A 133 -46.44 -19.79 30.22
N CYS A 134 -46.83 -20.34 29.06
CA CYS A 134 -45.88 -20.88 28.08
C CYS A 134 -45.04 -19.74 27.46
N LEU A 135 -45.65 -18.68 26.93
CA LEU A 135 -44.92 -17.52 26.38
C LEU A 135 -43.95 -16.89 27.39
N VAL A 136 -44.38 -16.69 28.65
CA VAL A 136 -43.51 -16.13 29.69
C VAL A 136 -42.35 -17.07 30.03
N LYS A 137 -42.51 -18.39 29.93
CA LYS A 137 -41.38 -19.33 30.03
C LYS A 137 -40.49 -19.35 28.79
N THR A 138 -41.03 -19.20 27.58
CA THR A 138 -40.23 -19.10 26.35
C THR A 138 -39.43 -17.79 26.30
N MET A 139 -39.93 -16.70 26.89
CA MET A 139 -39.25 -15.40 26.94
C MET A 139 -38.28 -15.21 28.12
N LEU A 140 -38.23 -16.12 29.11
CA LEU A 140 -37.24 -16.10 30.20
C LEU A 140 -36.27 -17.31 30.23
N PHE A 141 -36.34 -18.21 29.25
CA PHE A 141 -35.33 -19.27 29.02
C PHE A 141 -34.52 -19.06 27.72
N ALA A 142 -34.68 -17.92 27.06
CA ALA A 142 -33.87 -17.49 25.90
C ALA A 142 -32.67 -16.59 26.29
N SER A 143 -32.37 -16.52 27.59
CA SER A 143 -31.31 -15.70 28.19
C SER A 143 -30.59 -16.52 29.26
N ILE A 144 -29.26 -16.59 29.16
CA ILE A 144 -28.37 -17.54 29.86
C ILE A 144 -28.40 -18.95 29.22
N VAL A 145 -27.22 -19.52 28.94
CA VAL A 145 -26.97 -20.77 28.18
C VAL A 145 -27.37 -20.75 26.69
N GLY A 146 -26.95 -19.68 25.99
CA GLY A 146 -26.77 -19.66 24.53
C GLY A 146 -25.34 -19.30 24.10
N LEU A 147 -24.39 -19.33 25.04
CA LEU A 147 -23.06 -18.70 24.92
C LEU A 147 -21.97 -19.67 24.38
N ILE A 148 -22.21 -20.31 23.24
CA ILE A 148 -21.18 -21.07 22.50
C ILE A 148 -21.31 -20.86 20.99
N LEU A 149 -20.78 -19.74 20.50
CA LEU A 149 -20.31 -19.49 19.11
C LEU A 149 -21.36 -19.61 17.96
N PRO A 150 -21.09 -19.04 16.77
CA PRO A 150 -19.93 -18.22 16.41
C PRO A 150 -20.12 -16.75 16.80
N LEU A 151 -19.11 -16.18 17.46
CA LEU A 151 -18.67 -14.86 17.02
C LEU A 151 -18.19 -15.06 15.58
N VAL A 152 -18.89 -14.46 14.62
CA VAL A 152 -18.24 -14.14 13.34
C VAL A 152 -17.26 -13.04 13.66
N VAL A 153 -16.05 -13.44 14.05
CA VAL A 153 -14.91 -12.53 14.10
C VAL A 153 -14.73 -12.05 12.68
N ALA A 154 -15.04 -10.78 12.44
CA ALA A 154 -14.48 -10.10 11.29
C ALA A 154 -12.96 -10.09 11.54
N GLU A 155 -12.23 -10.90 10.79
CA GLU A 155 -10.78 -10.75 10.66
C GLU A 155 -10.57 -9.35 10.04
N LYS A 156 -10.42 -8.34 10.91
CA LYS A 156 -9.62 -7.16 10.57
C LYS A 156 -8.31 -7.67 10.01
N LEU A 157 -7.70 -6.93 9.06
CA LEU A 157 -6.39 -7.27 8.49
C LEU A 157 -5.28 -7.08 9.54
N VAL A 158 -5.25 -8.01 10.48
CA VAL A 158 -4.45 -8.06 11.71
C VAL A 158 -3.70 -9.37 11.69
N ILE A 159 -2.39 -9.27 11.54
CA ILE A 159 -1.47 -10.38 11.69
C ILE A 159 -0.78 -10.14 13.03
N PRO A 160 -1.14 -10.84 14.13
CA PRO A 160 -0.71 -10.45 15.48
C PRO A 160 0.82 -10.39 15.66
N ALA A 161 1.56 -11.20 14.92
CA ALA A 161 3.03 -11.18 14.90
C ALA A 161 3.63 -9.88 14.30
N VAL A 162 2.88 -9.15 13.48
CA VAL A 162 3.27 -7.82 12.98
C VAL A 162 2.95 -6.77 14.04
N GLU A 163 1.77 -6.81 14.66
CA GLU A 163 1.39 -5.88 15.75
C GLU A 163 2.37 -5.96 16.93
N GLU A 164 2.80 -7.17 17.31
CA GLU A 164 3.82 -7.38 18.35
C GLU A 164 5.16 -6.74 17.98
N ALA A 165 5.64 -6.96 16.75
CA ALA A 165 6.91 -6.40 16.26
C ALA A 165 6.88 -4.86 16.20
N VAL A 166 5.79 -4.28 15.69
CA VAL A 166 5.55 -2.82 15.65
C VAL A 166 5.52 -2.24 17.07
N SER A 167 4.75 -2.84 17.98
CA SER A 167 4.63 -2.41 19.38
C SER A 167 5.97 -2.39 20.11
N LEU A 168 6.81 -3.42 19.89
CA LEU A 168 8.15 -3.52 20.49
C LEU A 168 9.14 -2.47 19.93
N GLN A 169 8.97 -2.00 18.69
CA GLN A 169 9.77 -0.87 18.20
C GLN A 169 9.21 0.47 18.71
N LEU A 170 7.89 0.67 18.72
CA LEU A 170 7.24 1.90 19.17
C LEU A 170 7.59 2.25 20.63
N ALA A 171 7.77 1.27 21.50
CA ALA A 171 8.23 1.50 22.88
C ALA A 171 9.56 2.30 22.96
N LYS A 172 10.44 2.18 21.96
CA LYS A 172 11.71 2.93 21.86
C LYS A 172 11.50 4.41 21.50
N PHE A 173 10.32 4.77 20.98
CA PHE A 173 9.91 6.12 20.59
C PHE A 173 8.89 6.72 21.56
N SER A 174 8.79 6.17 22.78
CA SER A 174 7.96 6.71 23.86
C SER A 174 8.30 8.16 24.24
N GLU A 175 9.51 8.65 23.91
CA GLU A 175 9.87 10.07 24.04
C GLU A 175 9.08 11.02 23.10
N TYR A 176 8.47 10.50 22.03
CA TYR A 176 7.58 11.23 21.11
C TYR A 176 6.09 11.03 21.46
N TYR A 177 5.76 10.10 22.37
CA TYR A 177 4.38 9.83 22.78
C TYR A 177 3.93 10.81 23.88
N VAL A 178 3.44 11.98 23.46
CA VAL A 178 2.90 13.00 24.38
C VAL A 178 1.46 12.62 24.75
N ASP A 179 1.27 12.08 25.95
CA ASP A 179 -0.07 11.96 26.55
C ASP A 179 -0.63 13.36 26.81
N ALA A 180 -1.69 13.73 26.11
CA ALA A 180 -2.13 15.12 25.92
C ALA A 180 -2.94 15.68 27.10
N ALA A 181 -2.46 15.46 28.33
CA ALA A 181 -3.12 15.85 29.57
C ALA A 181 -2.19 16.63 30.52
N ASN A 182 -2.42 17.94 30.62
CA ASN A 182 -1.88 18.87 31.62
C ASN A 182 -0.35 19.03 31.73
N LYS A 183 0.17 20.10 31.12
CA LYS A 183 1.15 21.00 31.77
C LYS A 183 1.19 22.39 31.12
N THR A 184 0.73 23.40 31.87
CA THR A 184 1.05 24.81 31.65
C THR A 184 2.33 25.17 32.41
N LEU A 185 3.22 25.99 31.84
CA LEU A 185 4.07 26.91 32.63
C LEU A 185 4.71 28.02 31.76
N ASP A 186 5.36 28.97 32.45
CA ASP A 186 5.69 30.33 32.02
C ASP A 186 6.97 30.45 31.15
N SER A 187 7.30 31.70 30.82
CA SER A 187 8.03 32.18 29.65
C SER A 187 9.47 32.67 29.91
N ARG A 188 10.18 32.95 28.81
CA ARG A 188 11.47 33.69 28.68
C ARG A 188 12.73 32.86 29.02
N GLU A 189 13.92 33.19 28.48
CA GLU A 189 14.33 34.34 27.64
C GLU A 189 15.32 33.92 26.53
N ALA A 190 15.64 34.81 25.58
CA ALA A 190 16.35 34.47 24.33
C ALA A 190 17.88 34.71 24.38
N LEU A 191 18.64 33.96 23.57
CA LEU A 191 20.04 34.23 23.24
C LEU A 191 20.33 34.04 21.74
N ASP A 192 21.28 34.83 21.26
CA ASP A 192 21.55 35.09 19.83
C ASP A 192 22.82 34.35 19.34
N SER A 193 22.94 34.05 18.04
CA SER A 193 24.17 33.49 17.45
C SER A 193 24.27 33.63 15.91
N PRO A 194 25.48 33.74 15.35
CA PRO A 194 25.69 34.48 14.10
C PRO A 194 25.53 33.68 12.79
N THR A 195 25.21 34.42 11.73
CA THR A 195 24.98 33.92 10.37
C THR A 195 26.24 33.39 9.67
N TYR A 196 26.17 32.19 9.09
CA TYR A 196 27.11 31.73 8.08
C TYR A 196 26.62 32.09 6.66
N GLN A 197 27.18 33.16 6.10
CA GLN A 197 26.99 33.57 4.71
C GLN A 197 28.08 32.97 3.81
N ASN A 198 27.71 32.07 2.88
CA ASN A 198 28.43 31.82 1.61
C ASN A 198 27.69 30.79 0.73
N ALA A 199 26.55 31.19 0.15
CA ALA A 199 25.97 30.50 -1.01
C ALA A 199 26.24 31.35 -2.27
N ARG A 200 26.69 30.75 -3.37
CA ARG A 200 26.85 31.46 -4.65
C ARG A 200 25.47 31.77 -5.21
N GLY A 201 25.26 33.00 -5.65
CA GLY A 201 23.96 33.49 -6.10
C GLY A 201 23.37 32.65 -7.23
N ILE A 202 22.15 32.16 -7.00
CA ILE A 202 21.21 31.78 -8.04
C ILE A 202 20.35 33.03 -8.27
N GLU A 203 20.14 33.46 -9.52
CA GLU A 203 19.25 34.59 -9.78
C GLU A 203 17.82 34.22 -9.38
N GLU A 204 17.24 35.05 -8.51
CA GLU A 204 15.96 34.80 -7.88
C GLU A 204 14.82 35.00 -8.89
N ARG A 205 14.25 33.90 -9.38
CA ARG A 205 13.14 33.96 -10.32
C ARG A 205 11.91 34.57 -9.65
N GLN A 206 11.38 35.61 -10.28
CA GLN A 206 10.16 36.33 -9.90
C GLN A 206 9.02 35.36 -9.51
N ALA A 207 8.39 35.59 -8.34
CA ALA A 207 7.42 34.68 -7.74
C ALA A 207 6.25 34.36 -8.68
N GLY A 208 6.27 33.16 -9.28
CA GLY A 208 5.33 32.77 -10.32
C GLY A 208 4.07 32.13 -9.77
N SER A 209 2.89 32.65 -10.15
CA SER A 209 1.62 31.98 -9.92
C SER A 209 1.61 30.57 -10.51
N TYR A 210 1.08 29.60 -9.77
CA TYR A 210 0.90 28.23 -10.26
C TYR A 210 -0.44 28.09 -11.00
N TRP A 211 -0.52 27.26 -12.03
CA TRP A 211 -1.77 27.08 -12.80
C TRP A 211 -2.95 26.63 -11.92
N TYR A 212 -2.67 25.89 -10.84
CA TYR A 212 -3.62 25.41 -9.84
C TYR A 212 -4.15 26.49 -8.87
N GLU A 213 -3.68 27.74 -8.99
CA GLU A 213 -4.24 28.92 -8.29
C GLU A 213 -5.28 29.65 -9.16
N THR A 214 -5.33 29.37 -10.46
CA THR A 214 -6.10 30.17 -11.45
C THR A 214 -6.94 29.35 -12.42
N ILE A 215 -6.84 28.02 -12.39
CA ILE A 215 -7.77 27.14 -13.10
C ILE A 215 -9.14 27.15 -12.40
N ALA A 216 -10.22 26.92 -13.16
CA ALA A 216 -11.55 26.81 -12.55
C ALA A 216 -11.65 25.50 -11.76
N HIS A 217 -11.81 25.58 -10.44
CA HIS A 217 -12.03 24.41 -9.59
C HIS A 217 -13.48 23.93 -9.72
N GLN A 218 -13.68 22.95 -10.60
CA GLN A 218 -15.01 22.40 -10.92
C GLN A 218 -15.22 20.99 -10.35
N GLY A 219 -14.29 20.44 -9.57
CA GLY A 219 -14.35 19.08 -9.05
C GLY A 219 -15.53 18.80 -8.11
N ILE A 220 -16.08 17.59 -8.21
CA ILE A 220 -17.15 17.04 -7.36
C ILE A 220 -16.77 15.65 -6.82
N SER A 221 -17.36 15.24 -5.70
CA SER A 221 -17.29 13.85 -5.23
C SER A 221 -18.59 13.13 -5.55
N ALA A 222 -18.60 12.38 -6.66
CA ALA A 222 -19.81 11.84 -7.31
C ALA A 222 -20.75 11.02 -6.40
N PHE A 223 -20.18 10.30 -5.43
CA PHE A 223 -20.91 9.40 -4.52
C PHE A 223 -20.87 9.87 -3.06
N ASN A 224 -20.37 11.08 -2.79
CA ASN A 224 -20.64 11.76 -1.52
C ASN A 224 -22.15 11.96 -1.35
N ASP A 225 -22.65 12.03 -0.12
CA ASP A 225 -24.08 12.23 0.14
C ASP A 225 -24.56 13.65 -0.21
N ASN A 226 -23.62 14.61 -0.32
CA ASN A 226 -23.87 16.00 -0.73
C ASN A 226 -22.99 16.38 -1.94
N PRO A 227 -23.11 15.72 -3.10
CA PRO A 227 -22.10 15.72 -4.16
C PRO A 227 -21.94 17.07 -4.89
N THR A 228 -22.90 17.98 -4.74
CA THR A 228 -22.90 19.32 -5.34
C THR A 228 -22.43 20.44 -4.40
N THR A 229 -22.31 20.17 -3.09
CA THR A 229 -21.85 21.15 -2.09
C THR A 229 -20.57 20.70 -1.38
N TYR A 230 -20.23 19.41 -1.44
CA TYR A 230 -18.92 18.90 -1.05
C TYR A 230 -17.82 19.46 -1.97
N LYS A 231 -17.04 20.41 -1.47
CA LYS A 231 -15.85 20.95 -2.14
C LYS A 231 -14.79 19.85 -2.23
N VAL A 232 -14.11 19.70 -3.37
CA VAL A 232 -12.92 18.83 -3.47
C VAL A 232 -11.63 19.63 -3.29
N TYR A 233 -11.52 20.76 -3.98
CA TYR A 233 -10.45 21.75 -3.77
C TYR A 233 -10.72 22.62 -2.54
N ARG A 234 -9.67 22.95 -1.77
CA ARG A 234 -9.65 23.99 -0.74
C ARG A 234 -8.34 24.76 -0.82
N ASN A 235 -8.35 26.08 -0.99
CA ASN A 235 -7.16 26.91 -0.74
C ASN A 235 -7.13 27.29 0.75
N VAL A 236 -6.03 27.04 1.46
CA VAL A 236 -5.94 27.34 2.90
C VAL A 236 -6.21 28.81 3.26
N LYS A 237 -5.91 29.75 2.35
CA LYS A 237 -6.16 31.18 2.57
C LYS A 237 -7.66 31.51 2.56
N ASP A 238 -8.50 30.75 1.85
CA ASP A 238 -9.97 30.87 1.91
C ASP A 238 -10.55 30.49 3.29
N TYR A 239 -9.84 29.61 4.02
CA TYR A 239 -10.21 29.19 5.38
C TYR A 239 -9.61 30.09 6.47
N GLY A 240 -9.00 31.20 6.06
CA GLY A 240 -8.49 32.27 6.91
C GLY A 240 -6.97 32.28 7.11
N ALA A 241 -6.23 31.33 6.54
CA ALA A 241 -4.79 31.26 6.70
C ALA A 241 -4.10 32.48 6.06
N LYS A 242 -3.04 32.99 6.69
CA LYS A 242 -2.31 34.16 6.19
C LYS A 242 -1.19 33.73 5.26
N GLY A 243 -0.33 32.80 5.70
CA GLY A 243 0.86 32.38 4.96
C GLY A 243 1.72 33.57 4.57
N TYR A 244 2.49 34.14 5.51
CA TYR A 244 3.16 35.42 5.29
C TYR A 244 4.24 35.35 4.20
N ASP A 245 4.32 36.39 3.39
CA ASP A 245 5.36 36.53 2.37
C ASP A 245 6.72 36.79 3.06
N ALA A 246 7.49 35.73 3.26
CA ALA A 246 8.78 35.74 3.97
C ALA A 246 9.94 36.36 3.16
N MET A 247 9.61 37.28 2.25
CA MET A 247 10.49 37.87 1.25
C MET A 247 10.43 39.40 1.34
N PRO A 248 11.49 40.07 1.85
CA PRO A 248 11.61 41.51 1.71
C PRO A 248 11.66 41.87 0.23
N ASN A 249 10.72 42.70 -0.24
CA ASN A 249 10.80 43.31 -1.57
C ASN A 249 12.19 43.98 -1.73
N PRO A 250 13.01 43.63 -2.74
CA PRO A 250 14.34 44.23 -2.93
C PRO A 250 14.38 45.76 -3.07
N LYS A 251 13.22 46.40 -3.28
CA LYS A 251 13.06 47.86 -3.32
C LYS A 251 12.58 48.51 -2.02
N GLY A 252 12.15 47.72 -1.03
CA GLY A 252 11.55 48.22 0.21
C GLY A 252 10.19 48.90 0.06
N GLU A 253 9.54 48.80 -1.10
CA GLU A 253 8.23 49.41 -1.36
C GLU A 253 7.11 48.59 -0.70
N GLU A 254 6.37 49.20 0.23
CA GLU A 254 5.20 48.59 0.88
C GLU A 254 4.03 48.43 -0.10
N THR A 255 3.75 47.20 -0.54
CA THR A 255 2.50 46.87 -1.22
C THR A 255 1.85 45.63 -0.57
N ASN A 256 0.63 45.78 -0.09
CA ASN A 256 -0.21 44.78 0.58
C ASN A 256 0.27 44.29 1.97
N LYS A 257 0.07 45.13 2.99
CA LYS A 257 0.05 44.73 4.41
C LYS A 257 -1.13 43.79 4.72
N SER A 258 -0.95 42.48 4.54
CA SER A 258 -1.85 41.44 5.05
C SER A 258 -1.15 40.35 5.88
N SER A 259 0.17 40.44 6.01
CA SER A 259 1.02 39.59 6.85
C SER A 259 1.46 40.33 8.11
N ASP A 260 1.27 39.70 9.26
CA ASP A 260 1.80 40.14 10.56
C ASP A 260 3.13 39.46 10.91
N GLY A 261 3.44 38.32 10.26
CA GLY A 261 4.58 37.47 10.59
C GLY A 261 4.37 36.65 11.88
N THR A 262 3.16 36.65 12.43
CA THR A 262 2.84 36.13 13.77
C THR A 262 1.55 35.30 13.85
N THR A 263 0.70 35.31 12.82
CA THR A 263 -0.55 34.54 12.83
C THR A 263 -0.26 33.03 12.77
N ASP A 264 -0.80 32.31 13.74
CA ASP A 264 -0.89 30.85 13.76
C ASP A 264 -1.97 30.39 12.75
N ASP A 265 -1.51 29.66 11.73
CA ASP A 265 -2.33 29.17 10.63
C ASP A 265 -2.83 27.73 10.85
N THR A 266 -2.40 27.01 11.91
CA THR A 266 -2.81 25.61 12.19
C THR A 266 -4.33 25.47 12.12
N ALA A 267 -5.07 26.33 12.83
CA ALA A 267 -6.52 26.25 12.91
C ALA A 267 -7.22 26.53 11.56
N ALA A 268 -6.61 27.33 10.67
CA ALA A 268 -7.15 27.59 9.33
C ALA A 268 -6.88 26.44 8.36
N ILE A 269 -5.65 25.90 8.39
CA ILE A 269 -5.25 24.75 7.59
C ILE A 269 -6.08 23.52 8.00
N GLN A 270 -6.29 23.29 9.30
CA GLN A 270 -7.10 22.16 9.77
C GLN A 270 -8.56 22.27 9.33
N ARG A 271 -9.15 23.47 9.29
CA ARG A 271 -10.50 23.70 8.73
C ARG A 271 -10.56 23.37 7.23
N ALA A 272 -9.54 23.76 6.46
CA ALA A 272 -9.45 23.42 5.03
C ALA A 272 -9.37 21.89 4.81
N ILE A 273 -8.72 21.16 5.73
CA ILE A 273 -8.65 19.70 5.71
C ILE A 273 -9.95 19.02 6.14
N SER A 274 -10.67 19.54 7.15
CA SER A 274 -11.84 18.86 7.74
C SER A 274 -13.20 19.24 7.13
N ASP A 275 -13.30 20.36 6.41
CA ASP A 275 -14.56 20.84 5.79
C ASP A 275 -15.21 19.77 4.88
N GLY A 276 -16.54 19.66 4.95
CA GLY A 276 -17.33 18.69 4.19
C GLY A 276 -17.61 17.35 4.91
N ASN A 277 -17.54 17.29 6.25
CA ASN A 277 -17.83 16.11 7.08
C ASN A 277 -17.08 14.85 6.62
N ARG A 278 -15.75 14.94 6.66
CA ARG A 278 -14.82 13.94 6.09
C ARG A 278 -14.45 12.84 7.07
N CYS A 279 -13.84 11.77 6.54
CA CYS A 279 -13.30 10.64 7.29
C CYS A 279 -12.09 11.06 8.18
N ALA A 280 -12.36 11.47 9.42
CA ALA A 280 -11.36 11.84 10.42
C ALA A 280 -10.79 10.59 11.15
N PRO A 281 -9.58 10.67 11.72
CA PRO A 281 -8.98 9.56 12.47
C PRO A 281 -9.86 9.21 13.68
N GLY A 282 -10.00 7.92 13.99
CA GLY A 282 -10.83 7.42 15.09
C GLY A 282 -12.35 7.46 14.83
N SER A 283 -12.85 8.40 14.00
CA SER A 283 -14.28 8.47 13.65
C SER A 283 -14.67 7.58 12.47
N CYS A 284 -13.71 7.22 11.62
CA CYS A 284 -13.94 6.59 10.33
C CYS A 284 -12.70 5.77 9.92
N ALA A 285 -12.90 4.58 9.36
CA ALA A 285 -11.81 3.66 9.03
C ALA A 285 -11.14 3.97 7.67
N SER A 286 -11.95 4.23 6.64
CA SER A 286 -11.55 4.70 5.31
C SER A 286 -12.74 5.31 4.57
N SER A 287 -12.50 5.95 3.43
CA SER A 287 -13.54 6.51 2.57
C SER A 287 -13.02 6.73 1.15
N SER A 288 -13.81 6.39 0.13
CA SER A 288 -13.55 6.77 -1.27
C SER A 288 -14.36 7.98 -1.75
N THR A 289 -15.16 8.53 -0.84
CA THR A 289 -16.26 9.49 -1.10
C THR A 289 -15.99 10.87 -0.47
N THR A 290 -14.91 11.01 0.29
CA THR A 290 -14.49 12.25 0.95
C THR A 290 -13.05 12.66 0.59
N ASN A 291 -12.61 12.39 -0.64
CA ASN A 291 -11.31 12.87 -1.17
C ASN A 291 -11.15 14.39 -1.03
N ALA A 292 -9.93 14.88 -0.84
CA ALA A 292 -9.62 16.30 -0.78
C ALA A 292 -8.28 16.65 -1.44
N LEU A 293 -8.24 17.82 -2.07
CA LEU A 293 -7.00 18.52 -2.37
C LEU A 293 -6.99 19.84 -1.60
N VAL A 294 -6.08 19.94 -0.64
CA VAL A 294 -5.84 21.15 0.17
C VAL A 294 -4.60 21.82 -0.37
N TYR A 295 -4.81 22.99 -0.96
CA TYR A 295 -3.81 23.76 -1.68
C TYR A 295 -3.23 24.87 -0.81
N PHE A 296 -1.91 24.99 -0.85
CA PHE A 296 -1.13 25.99 -0.12
C PHE A 296 -0.44 26.91 -1.13
N PRO A 297 -0.95 28.15 -1.33
CA PRO A 297 -0.22 29.19 -2.05
C PRO A 297 1.12 29.49 -1.39
N ALA A 298 1.96 30.26 -2.09
CA ALA A 298 3.21 30.77 -1.53
C ALA A 298 3.02 31.47 -0.17
N GLY A 299 4.05 31.37 0.67
CA GLY A 299 4.12 31.96 2.01
C GLY A 299 4.66 31.02 3.08
N THR A 300 4.90 31.56 4.27
CA THR A 300 5.24 30.83 5.49
C THR A 300 4.05 30.80 6.43
N TYR A 301 3.62 29.60 6.80
CA TYR A 301 2.49 29.33 7.68
C TYR A 301 3.05 28.90 9.04
N LEU A 302 2.75 29.66 10.11
CA LEU A 302 3.17 29.29 11.47
C LEU A 302 2.24 28.21 12.01
N ILE A 303 2.80 27.14 12.57
CA ILE A 303 2.09 25.95 13.03
C ILE A 303 2.39 25.75 14.52
N SER A 304 1.38 25.78 15.40
CA SER A 304 1.55 25.53 16.85
C SER A 304 1.17 24.12 17.31
N SER A 305 0.35 23.40 16.54
CA SER A 305 0.04 21.99 16.78
C SER A 305 -0.10 21.22 15.46
N SER A 306 -0.04 19.89 15.54
CA SER A 306 -0.11 18.99 14.38
C SER A 306 -1.25 19.30 13.42
N ILE A 307 -0.93 19.37 12.13
CA ILE A 307 -1.89 19.38 11.04
C ILE A 307 -2.31 17.92 10.78
N VAL A 308 -3.49 17.54 11.25
CA VAL A 308 -4.02 16.18 11.12
C VAL A 308 -4.57 15.98 9.71
N SER A 309 -3.84 15.22 8.90
CA SER A 309 -4.20 14.81 7.56
C SER A 309 -5.25 13.70 7.63
N TYR A 310 -6.45 13.99 7.14
CA TYR A 310 -7.56 13.04 7.12
C TYR A 310 -7.40 12.02 5.97
N TYR A 311 -8.22 10.98 5.95
CA TYR A 311 -8.21 9.96 4.91
C TYR A 311 -8.38 10.56 3.50
N ALA A 312 -7.76 9.97 2.48
CA ALA A 312 -7.81 10.43 1.08
C ALA A 312 -7.52 11.94 0.87
N THR A 313 -6.51 12.49 1.58
CA THR A 313 -6.12 13.91 1.49
C THR A 313 -4.82 14.09 0.69
N HIS A 314 -4.85 15.03 -0.26
CA HIS A 314 -3.68 15.55 -0.97
C HIS A 314 -3.36 16.94 -0.43
N LEU A 315 -2.23 17.08 0.28
CA LEU A 315 -1.66 18.38 0.64
C LEU A 315 -0.72 18.82 -0.49
N VAL A 316 -0.98 19.97 -1.11
CA VAL A 316 -0.28 20.41 -2.32
C VAL A 316 0.15 21.87 -2.18
N GLY A 317 1.45 22.12 -2.05
CA GLY A 317 2.00 23.46 -2.11
C GLY A 317 2.23 23.97 -3.54
N ASN A 318 2.41 25.27 -3.67
CA ASN A 318 2.89 25.92 -4.89
C ASN A 318 4.32 25.42 -5.24
N PRO A 319 4.57 24.77 -6.39
CA PRO A 319 5.91 24.31 -6.78
C PRO A 319 6.82 25.43 -7.29
N ASN A 320 6.26 26.58 -7.69
CA ASN A 320 7.00 27.71 -8.26
C ASN A 320 7.56 28.62 -7.14
N ASN A 321 6.95 28.63 -5.97
CA ASN A 321 7.46 29.21 -4.73
C ASN A 321 6.99 28.37 -3.54
N VAL A 322 7.86 27.47 -3.06
CA VAL A 322 7.51 26.37 -2.17
C VAL A 322 7.10 26.88 -0.77
N PRO A 323 5.85 26.64 -0.32
CA PRO A 323 5.38 27.13 0.96
C PRO A 323 6.10 26.45 2.13
N THR A 324 6.32 27.22 3.20
CA THR A 324 6.95 26.72 4.43
C THR A 324 5.90 26.50 5.52
N LEU A 325 5.84 25.29 6.06
CA LEU A 325 5.15 24.98 7.31
C LEU A 325 6.18 25.11 8.44
N LYS A 326 6.09 26.19 9.22
CA LYS A 326 7.06 26.55 10.25
C LYS A 326 6.49 26.24 11.62
N ALA A 327 7.05 25.24 12.31
CA ALA A 327 6.68 24.98 13.70
C ALA A 327 7.09 26.17 14.58
N THR A 328 6.24 26.53 15.55
CA THR A 328 6.60 27.52 16.58
C THR A 328 7.58 26.90 17.60
N ALA A 329 8.28 27.73 18.38
CA ALA A 329 9.21 27.27 19.41
C ALA A 329 8.54 26.49 20.56
N VAL A 330 7.21 26.61 20.69
CA VAL A 330 6.36 25.94 21.68
C VAL A 330 5.35 24.99 21.01
N PHE A 331 5.70 24.46 19.83
CA PHE A 331 4.87 23.50 19.10
C PHE A 331 4.52 22.28 19.95
N ASN A 332 3.24 21.91 19.96
CA ASN A 332 2.70 20.77 20.69
C ASN A 332 1.93 19.83 19.76
N GLY A 333 2.51 18.68 19.45
CA GLY A 333 1.93 17.67 18.58
C GLY A 333 2.93 16.57 18.23
N PHE A 334 2.47 15.47 17.67
CA PHE A 334 3.32 14.32 17.34
C PHE A 334 4.28 14.62 16.16
N GLY A 335 3.79 15.39 15.18
CA GLY A 335 4.59 15.97 14.10
C GLY A 335 3.87 17.11 13.37
N VAL A 336 4.58 17.96 12.63
CA VAL A 336 4.00 19.16 11.95
C VAL A 336 2.84 18.76 11.03
N ILE A 337 2.98 17.65 10.31
CA ILE A 337 1.87 16.94 9.66
C ILE A 337 1.72 15.56 10.30
N ASP A 338 0.49 15.19 10.65
CA ASP A 338 0.13 13.91 11.26
C ASP A 338 -0.80 13.13 10.32
N GLY A 339 -0.34 11.97 9.83
CA GLY A 339 -1.10 11.13 8.90
C GLY A 339 -2.23 10.29 9.53
N ALA A 340 -2.11 9.92 10.81
CA ALA A 340 -2.97 8.91 11.42
C ALA A 340 -3.12 9.05 12.94
N GLN A 341 -3.26 10.30 13.41
CA GLN A 341 -3.33 10.72 14.81
C GLN A 341 -3.74 9.62 15.80
N TYR A 342 -2.83 9.34 16.74
CA TYR A 342 -3.03 8.38 17.81
C TYR A 342 -4.30 8.67 18.62
N GLN A 343 -5.01 7.60 18.96
CA GLN A 343 -6.24 7.61 19.74
C GLN A 343 -5.95 7.26 21.20
N ALA A 344 -6.91 7.54 22.10
CA ALA A 344 -6.82 7.15 23.50
C ALA A 344 -6.55 5.63 23.63
N GLY A 345 -5.46 5.26 24.32
CA GLY A 345 -4.97 3.88 24.39
C GLY A 345 -3.83 3.53 23.44
N GLY A 346 -3.35 4.47 22.61
CA GLY A 346 -2.10 4.31 21.85
C GLY A 346 -2.22 3.58 20.50
N GLY A 347 -3.44 3.34 20.01
CA GLY A 347 -3.67 2.86 18.65
C GLY A 347 -3.71 4.01 17.63
N LEU A 348 -3.24 3.76 16.39
CA LEU A 348 -3.37 4.71 15.29
C LEU A 348 -4.85 4.97 14.94
N GLY A 349 -5.17 6.18 14.49
CA GLY A 349 -6.54 6.59 14.15
C GLY A 349 -7.12 5.94 12.88
N TYR A 350 -6.29 5.21 12.13
CA TYR A 350 -6.69 4.30 11.04
C TYR A 350 -5.82 3.03 11.15
N GLY A 351 -6.29 1.89 10.64
CA GLY A 351 -5.41 0.71 10.48
C GLY A 351 -4.36 0.99 9.41
N ALA A 352 -3.07 0.96 9.76
CA ALA A 352 -2.00 1.48 8.89
C ALA A 352 -1.93 0.81 7.51
N THR A 353 -2.24 -0.49 7.45
CA THR A 353 -2.35 -1.30 6.22
C THR A 353 -3.43 -0.82 5.25
N ASN A 354 -4.42 -0.06 5.70
CA ASN A 354 -5.55 0.39 4.90
C ASN A 354 -5.56 1.92 4.63
N ILE A 355 -4.41 2.61 4.79
CA ILE A 355 -4.29 4.06 4.57
C ILE A 355 -3.89 4.35 3.11
N PHE A 356 -4.89 4.58 2.25
CA PHE A 356 -4.73 4.76 0.80
C PHE A 356 -4.96 6.20 0.31
N TRP A 357 -4.57 6.46 -0.95
CA TRP A 357 -4.92 7.65 -1.76
C TRP A 357 -4.57 9.01 -1.14
N ARG A 358 -3.32 9.16 -0.67
CA ARG A 358 -2.82 10.40 -0.03
C ARG A 358 -1.59 10.95 -0.72
N GLN A 359 -1.45 12.27 -0.71
CA GLN A 359 -0.24 12.92 -1.22
C GLN A 359 0.19 14.05 -0.29
N ILE A 360 1.50 14.24 -0.13
CA ILE A 360 2.08 15.51 0.35
C ILE A 360 3.13 15.92 -0.68
N LYS A 361 2.94 17.07 -1.34
CA LYS A 361 3.89 17.55 -2.34
C LYS A 361 4.14 19.06 -2.33
N ASN A 362 5.39 19.45 -2.57
CA ASN A 362 5.89 20.83 -2.60
C ASN A 362 5.82 21.55 -1.25
N PHE A 363 6.67 21.20 -0.27
CA PHE A 363 6.73 21.90 1.02
C PHE A 363 8.16 22.08 1.54
N VAL A 364 8.37 23.14 2.33
CA VAL A 364 9.42 23.16 3.35
C VAL A 364 8.76 22.86 4.69
N ILE A 365 9.23 21.84 5.40
CA ILE A 365 8.83 21.53 6.78
C ILE A 365 9.97 22.00 7.68
N ASP A 366 9.73 23.04 8.48
CA ASP A 366 10.77 23.70 9.27
C ASP A 366 10.45 23.62 10.76
N VAL A 367 11.22 22.79 11.48
CA VAL A 367 11.14 22.61 12.94
C VAL A 367 12.28 23.31 13.70
N THR A 368 13.15 24.07 13.02
CA THR A 368 14.36 24.69 13.62
C THR A 368 14.10 25.71 14.73
N ALA A 369 12.85 26.16 14.92
CA ALA A 369 12.49 27.05 16.04
C ALA A 369 12.25 26.29 17.36
N ILE A 370 12.00 24.98 17.30
CA ILE A 370 11.92 24.12 18.49
C ILE A 370 13.35 23.93 19.02
N PRO A 371 13.61 24.04 20.35
CA PRO A 371 14.92 23.76 20.93
C PRO A 371 15.48 22.41 20.49
N ALA A 372 16.80 22.29 20.38
CA ALA A 372 17.44 21.10 19.82
C ALA A 372 17.22 19.86 20.70
N GLU A 373 17.33 20.06 22.01
CA GLU A 373 17.11 19.10 23.08
C GLU A 373 15.67 18.56 23.16
N ASN A 374 14.70 19.21 22.51
CA ASN A 374 13.31 18.79 22.51
C ASN A 374 13.01 17.89 21.29
N ALA A 375 12.21 16.84 21.52
CA ALA A 375 11.71 15.98 20.45
C ALA A 375 10.83 16.76 19.47
N ALA A 376 11.04 16.56 18.17
CA ALA A 376 10.27 17.21 17.10
C ALA A 376 10.21 16.34 15.85
N THR A 377 9.01 16.10 15.30
CA THR A 377 8.82 15.36 14.04
C THR A 377 8.32 16.28 12.93
N GLY A 378 8.91 16.21 11.73
CA GLY A 378 8.39 16.92 10.56
C GLY A 378 7.07 16.32 10.06
N ILE A 379 7.07 15.06 9.63
CA ILE A 379 5.88 14.34 9.16
C ILE A 379 5.79 12.95 9.80
N HIS A 380 4.62 12.60 10.33
CA HIS A 380 4.21 11.25 10.73
C HIS A 380 3.39 10.62 9.61
N TRP A 381 3.85 9.49 9.04
CA TRP A 381 3.35 8.95 7.77
C TRP A 381 3.17 7.41 7.72
N PRO A 382 2.50 6.76 8.71
CA PRO A 382 2.02 5.40 8.55
C PRO A 382 1.04 5.37 7.38
N THR A 383 1.32 4.51 6.41
CA THR A 383 0.70 4.60 5.08
C THR A 383 0.79 3.31 4.30
N SER A 384 -0.06 3.21 3.27
CA SER A 384 -0.14 2.07 2.36
C SER A 384 -0.02 2.47 0.88
N GLN A 385 -0.43 1.57 -0.02
CA GLN A 385 -0.42 1.72 -1.48
C GLN A 385 -1.14 3.00 -1.96
N ALA A 386 -0.77 3.46 -3.16
CA ALA A 386 -1.26 4.70 -3.77
C ALA A 386 -1.13 5.95 -2.87
N THR A 387 -0.03 6.02 -2.12
CA THR A 387 0.35 7.21 -1.36
C THR A 387 1.73 7.71 -1.79
N SER A 388 1.96 9.02 -1.78
CA SER A 388 3.24 9.61 -2.20
C SER A 388 3.67 10.85 -1.41
N LEU A 389 4.96 10.89 -1.07
CA LEU A 389 5.69 12.10 -0.67
C LEU A 389 6.56 12.56 -1.85
N GLN A 390 6.49 13.83 -2.24
CA GLN A 390 7.26 14.37 -3.37
C GLN A 390 7.71 15.82 -3.13
N ASN A 391 8.97 16.16 -3.42
CA ASN A 391 9.48 17.53 -3.37
C ASN A 391 9.25 18.20 -2.00
N ILE A 392 9.89 17.66 -0.95
CA ILE A 392 9.77 18.17 0.42
C ILE A 392 11.16 18.41 1.01
N VAL A 393 11.37 19.59 1.59
CA VAL A 393 12.60 19.98 2.29
C VAL A 393 12.35 20.03 3.80
N PHE A 394 13.02 19.18 4.56
CA PHE A 394 12.97 19.14 6.02
C PHE A 394 14.14 19.94 6.59
N LYS A 395 13.85 20.97 7.39
CA LYS A 395 14.84 21.78 8.12
C LYS A 395 14.73 21.47 9.62
N MET A 396 15.80 20.93 10.18
CA MET A 396 15.91 20.51 11.59
C MET A 396 17.16 21.13 12.23
N SER A 397 17.19 21.17 13.57
CA SER A 397 18.39 21.59 14.29
C SER A 397 19.55 20.61 14.07
N SER A 398 20.70 21.13 13.65
CA SER A 398 21.98 20.40 13.58
C SER A 398 22.87 20.62 14.81
N ASN A 399 22.32 21.19 15.90
CA ASN A 399 23.07 21.41 17.12
C ASN A 399 23.37 20.07 17.82
N ALA A 400 24.48 20.02 18.57
CA ALA A 400 24.83 18.85 19.36
C ALA A 400 23.71 18.51 20.36
N GLY A 401 23.33 17.24 20.45
CA GLY A 401 22.21 16.80 21.29
C GLY A 401 20.82 16.98 20.67
N THR A 402 20.71 17.32 19.38
CA THR A 402 19.43 17.40 18.66
C THR A 402 18.59 16.12 18.80
N GLN A 403 17.27 16.29 19.06
CA GLN A 403 16.24 15.25 19.10
C GLN A 403 15.21 15.42 17.96
N HIS A 404 15.54 16.24 16.95
CA HIS A 404 14.66 16.48 15.80
C HIS A 404 14.73 15.31 14.81
N GLN A 405 13.59 14.92 14.24
CA GLN A 405 13.48 13.91 13.19
C GLN A 405 12.60 14.39 12.02
N GLY A 406 13.00 14.08 10.78
CA GLY A 406 12.33 14.62 9.60
C GLY A 406 11.02 13.90 9.29
N LEU A 407 11.11 12.60 9.07
CA LEU A 407 10.00 11.73 8.68
C LEU A 407 9.95 10.50 9.62
N PHE A 408 8.78 10.20 10.17
CA PHE A 408 8.53 9.04 11.02
C PHE A 408 7.47 8.14 10.38
N ILE A 409 7.79 6.84 10.25
CA ILE A 409 6.87 5.79 9.84
C ILE A 409 7.11 4.59 10.75
N GLU A 410 6.06 4.13 11.42
CA GLU A 410 6.06 2.99 12.34
C GLU A 410 5.40 1.73 11.78
N ASP A 411 4.44 1.88 10.86
CA ASP A 411 3.65 0.77 10.32
C ASP A 411 3.05 1.07 8.91
N GLY A 412 2.44 0.05 8.28
CA GLY A 412 1.66 0.10 7.04
C GLY A 412 2.13 -0.86 5.95
N SER A 413 1.49 -0.81 4.78
CA SER A 413 1.86 -1.55 3.56
C SER A 413 2.27 -0.60 2.44
N GLY A 414 3.36 0.12 2.68
CA GLY A 414 3.74 1.37 2.03
C GLY A 414 4.03 1.30 0.54
N GLY A 415 3.92 2.47 -0.09
CA GLY A 415 4.12 2.70 -1.51
C GLY A 415 5.44 3.41 -1.83
N PHE A 416 5.35 4.73 -2.09
CA PHE A 416 6.38 5.46 -2.83
C PHE A 416 6.76 6.82 -2.22
N MET A 417 8.04 7.17 -2.23
CA MET A 417 8.51 8.52 -1.90
C MET A 417 9.69 8.97 -2.78
N SER A 418 9.72 10.25 -3.12
CA SER A 418 10.73 10.82 -4.01
C SER A 418 11.08 12.28 -3.73
N ASP A 419 12.27 12.69 -4.18
CA ASP A 419 12.68 14.10 -4.25
C ASP A 419 12.62 14.81 -2.88
N LEU A 420 13.06 14.11 -1.82
CA LEU A 420 13.07 14.64 -0.45
C LEU A 420 14.47 15.12 -0.06
N ILE A 421 14.56 16.21 0.71
CA ILE A 421 15.83 16.76 1.18
C ILE A 421 15.77 17.00 2.69
N PHE A 422 16.76 16.50 3.44
CA PHE A 422 16.82 16.62 4.90
C PHE A 422 18.09 17.37 5.33
N TYR A 423 17.92 18.40 6.18
CA TYR A 423 19.00 19.19 6.77
C TYR A 423 18.95 19.10 8.30
N GLY A 424 20.04 18.64 8.94
CA GLY A 424 20.14 18.52 10.40
C GLY A 424 19.39 17.30 10.98
N GLY A 425 19.20 17.29 12.30
CA GLY A 425 18.41 16.28 13.02
C GLY A 425 19.17 15.05 13.51
N LYS A 426 18.56 14.37 14.49
CA LYS A 426 18.91 13.05 15.04
C LYS A 426 18.72 11.98 13.97
N TYR A 427 17.53 12.00 13.35
CA TYR A 427 17.15 11.09 12.28
C TYR A 427 16.64 11.89 11.07
N GLY A 428 17.17 11.59 9.88
CA GLY A 428 16.61 12.13 8.65
C GLY A 428 15.22 11.54 8.43
N ALA A 429 15.16 10.21 8.36
CA ALA A 429 13.93 9.45 8.45
C ALA A 429 14.06 8.20 9.35
N VAL A 430 12.98 7.87 10.05
CA VAL A 430 12.79 6.63 10.80
C VAL A 430 11.74 5.78 10.06
N PHE A 431 12.06 4.52 9.79
CA PHE A 431 11.28 3.65 8.90
C PHE A 431 10.98 2.27 9.50
N GLY A 432 9.71 2.05 9.79
CA GLY A 432 9.06 0.77 10.08
C GLY A 432 7.85 0.60 9.17
N ASN A 433 7.88 -0.36 8.25
CA ASN A 433 6.77 -0.64 7.32
C ASN A 433 7.07 -1.95 6.57
N GLN A 434 6.06 -2.68 6.12
CA GLN A 434 6.20 -3.91 5.32
C GLN A 434 7.18 -3.72 4.14
N GLN A 435 6.89 -2.74 3.27
CA GLN A 435 7.74 -2.39 2.12
C GLN A 435 7.66 -0.91 1.79
N PHE A 436 8.65 -0.42 1.04
CA PHE A 436 8.60 0.90 0.42
C PHE A 436 9.56 0.98 -0.77
N THR A 437 9.26 1.88 -1.70
CA THR A 437 10.20 2.33 -2.73
C THR A 437 10.58 3.79 -2.50
N VAL A 438 11.87 4.02 -2.30
CA VAL A 438 12.46 5.30 -1.89
C VAL A 438 13.46 5.72 -2.96
N ARG A 439 13.29 6.88 -3.60
CA ARG A 439 14.27 7.36 -4.59
C ARG A 439 14.62 8.84 -4.50
N ASN A 440 15.81 9.20 -5.00
CA ASN A 440 16.25 10.60 -5.13
C ASN A 440 16.06 11.42 -3.82
N ILE A 441 16.59 10.90 -2.70
CA ILE A 441 16.56 11.59 -1.41
C ILE A 441 17.96 12.05 -1.04
N SER A 442 18.10 13.28 -0.53
CA SER A 442 19.36 13.83 -0.04
C SER A 442 19.33 14.11 1.47
N PHE A 443 20.39 13.73 2.18
CA PHE A 443 20.58 13.98 3.61
C PHE A 443 21.87 14.77 3.85
N TYR A 444 21.78 15.86 4.60
CA TYR A 444 22.88 16.78 4.89
C TYR A 444 22.98 17.08 6.39
N ASN A 445 24.18 16.90 6.97
CA ASN A 445 24.47 17.25 8.37
C ASN A 445 23.58 16.53 9.40
N VAL A 446 23.12 15.32 9.08
CA VAL A 446 22.23 14.50 9.91
C VAL A 446 23.07 13.56 10.79
N VAL A 447 22.66 13.26 12.02
CA VAL A 447 23.36 12.26 12.84
C VAL A 447 23.24 10.88 12.18
N THR A 448 22.01 10.37 12.01
CA THR A 448 21.71 9.15 11.23
C THR A 448 20.73 9.49 10.12
N ALA A 449 21.13 9.33 8.85
CA ALA A 449 20.30 9.71 7.71
C ALA A 449 19.02 8.86 7.62
N ILE A 450 19.15 7.53 7.69
CA ILE A 450 18.02 6.59 7.68
C ILE A 450 18.17 5.63 8.86
N ASN A 451 17.16 5.55 9.72
CA ASN A 451 17.08 4.54 10.79
C ASN A 451 15.93 3.56 10.47
N GLN A 452 16.26 2.35 10.03
CA GLN A 452 15.29 1.30 9.74
C GLN A 452 15.00 0.50 11.03
N ILE A 453 13.80 0.68 11.58
CA ILE A 453 13.40 0.04 12.84
C ILE A 453 12.84 -1.37 12.62
N TRP A 454 12.11 -1.59 11.53
CA TRP A 454 11.73 -2.91 11.02
C TRP A 454 11.36 -2.83 9.53
N ASN A 455 11.31 -3.97 8.83
CA ASN A 455 10.60 -4.12 7.55
C ASN A 455 10.46 -5.60 7.14
N TRP A 456 9.79 -5.86 6.01
CA TRP A 456 9.97 -7.11 5.26
C TRP A 456 11.02 -6.92 4.15
N GLY A 457 10.88 -5.88 3.34
CA GLY A 457 11.90 -5.51 2.34
C GLY A 457 11.69 -4.13 1.73
N TRP A 458 12.74 -3.30 1.75
CA TRP A 458 12.72 -1.93 1.21
C TRP A 458 13.74 -1.74 0.08
N THR A 459 13.42 -0.81 -0.83
CA THR A 459 14.24 -0.50 -2.01
C THR A 459 14.59 0.98 -2.06
N PHE A 460 15.90 1.27 -2.12
CA PHE A 460 16.49 2.60 -2.05
C PHE A 460 17.33 2.89 -3.30
N GLN A 461 16.95 3.94 -4.06
CA GLN A 461 17.54 4.25 -5.36
C GLN A 461 18.00 5.71 -5.48
N GLY A 462 19.28 5.94 -5.70
CA GLY A 462 19.79 7.31 -5.90
C GLY A 462 19.71 8.17 -4.64
N ILE A 463 19.97 7.58 -3.48
CA ILE A 463 20.10 8.31 -2.21
C ILE A 463 21.44 9.04 -2.17
N LEU A 464 21.48 10.25 -1.62
CA LEU A 464 22.69 11.01 -1.31
C LEU A 464 22.76 11.23 0.20
N VAL A 465 23.88 10.86 0.81
CA VAL A 465 24.19 11.15 2.22
C VAL A 465 25.48 11.96 2.26
N SER A 466 25.47 13.12 2.93
CA SER A 466 26.60 14.04 2.96
C SER A 466 26.82 14.63 4.35
N ASN A 467 28.05 14.50 4.87
CA ASN A 467 28.43 15.00 6.20
C ASN A 467 27.57 14.43 7.34
N CYS A 468 27.31 13.12 7.33
CA CYS A 468 26.51 12.44 8.35
C CYS A 468 27.36 11.47 9.21
N THR A 469 26.88 11.10 10.40
CA THR A 469 27.57 10.06 11.21
C THR A 469 27.26 8.67 10.69
N VAL A 470 25.97 8.36 10.47
CA VAL A 470 25.52 7.10 9.86
C VAL A 470 24.64 7.39 8.65
N GLY A 471 24.84 6.62 7.59
CA GLY A 471 23.99 6.59 6.41
C GLY A 471 22.71 5.79 6.65
N LEU A 472 22.69 4.53 6.22
CA LEU A 472 21.64 3.58 6.60
C LEU A 472 22.06 2.85 7.88
N ASP A 473 21.29 3.05 8.96
CA ASP A 473 21.30 2.17 10.11
C ASP A 473 20.15 1.17 10.01
N MET A 474 20.50 -0.12 9.92
CA MET A 474 19.57 -1.24 9.92
C MET A 474 20.04 -2.34 10.89
N ALA A 475 20.79 -1.96 11.94
CA ALA A 475 21.26 -2.89 12.98
C ALA A 475 20.22 -3.20 14.08
N THR A 476 18.97 -2.78 13.86
CA THR A 476 17.86 -2.86 14.82
C THR A 476 17.44 -4.30 15.09
N ARG A 477 17.33 -4.63 16.38
CA ARG A 477 16.93 -5.94 16.91
C ARG A 477 15.89 -5.82 18.02
N ASP A 478 15.25 -6.95 18.34
CA ASP A 478 14.37 -7.12 19.50
C ASP A 478 15.15 -7.33 20.82
N ALA A 479 14.43 -7.56 21.92
CA ALA A 479 15.04 -7.80 23.24
C ALA A 479 15.80 -9.15 23.34
N ASP A 480 15.49 -10.12 22.48
CA ASP A 480 16.18 -11.42 22.38
C ASP A 480 17.40 -11.35 21.45
N ASN A 481 17.76 -10.17 20.93
CA ASN A 481 18.77 -9.93 19.90
C ASN A 481 18.46 -10.56 18.53
N LYS A 482 17.19 -10.83 18.23
CA LYS A 482 16.72 -11.26 16.89
C LYS A 482 16.58 -10.05 15.97
N GLU A 483 16.88 -10.28 14.69
CA GLU A 483 16.71 -9.29 13.62
C GLU A 483 15.23 -8.90 13.49
N VAL A 484 14.94 -7.61 13.38
CA VAL A 484 13.58 -7.09 13.08
C VAL A 484 13.48 -6.35 11.74
N VAL A 485 14.62 -5.98 11.15
CA VAL A 485 14.69 -5.56 9.74
C VAL A 485 14.80 -6.81 8.87
N GLY A 486 13.85 -7.01 7.94
CA GLY A 486 13.86 -8.12 7.01
C GLY A 486 14.96 -8.00 5.95
N SER A 487 14.88 -6.99 5.09
CA SER A 487 15.85 -6.79 4.00
C SER A 487 15.91 -5.36 3.44
N ALA A 488 17.02 -5.02 2.78
CA ALA A 488 17.19 -3.78 2.04
C ALA A 488 17.95 -3.98 0.71
N THR A 489 17.51 -3.30 -0.34
CA THR A 489 18.20 -3.22 -1.64
C THR A 489 18.58 -1.77 -1.92
N PHE A 490 19.87 -1.46 -2.05
CA PHE A 490 20.40 -0.10 -2.05
C PHE A 490 21.32 0.15 -3.25
N PHE A 491 20.96 1.07 -4.16
CA PHE A 491 21.69 1.22 -5.42
C PHE A 491 21.67 2.63 -6.01
N ASP A 492 22.56 2.88 -6.97
CA ASP A 492 22.71 4.16 -7.71
C ASP A 492 22.99 5.38 -6.81
N SER A 493 23.44 5.14 -5.58
CA SER A 493 23.47 6.10 -4.48
C SER A 493 24.88 6.65 -4.22
N SER A 494 25.02 7.62 -3.31
CA SER A 494 26.32 8.17 -2.91
C SER A 494 26.40 8.53 -1.43
N PHE A 495 27.55 8.26 -0.82
CA PHE A 495 27.89 8.64 0.56
C PHE A 495 29.17 9.48 0.53
N ILE A 496 29.10 10.69 1.08
CA ILE A 496 30.13 11.72 0.99
C ILE A 496 30.45 12.21 2.40
N ASP A 497 31.74 12.24 2.75
CA ASP A 497 32.24 12.80 4.03
C ASP A 497 31.46 12.23 5.25
N THR A 498 31.18 10.92 5.24
CA THR A 498 30.23 10.23 6.16
C THR A 498 30.94 9.13 6.95
N LYS A 499 30.82 9.09 8.28
CA LYS A 499 31.63 8.15 9.11
C LYS A 499 31.31 6.68 8.80
N ILE A 500 30.04 6.29 8.74
CA ILE A 500 29.58 4.92 8.45
C ILE A 500 28.51 4.98 7.34
N ALA A 501 28.72 4.35 6.18
CA ALA A 501 27.71 4.35 5.12
C ALA A 501 26.54 3.37 5.40
N PHE A 502 26.86 2.14 5.81
CA PHE A 502 25.87 1.11 6.19
C PHE A 502 26.24 0.49 7.54
N ASN A 503 25.31 0.53 8.51
CA ASN A 503 25.44 -0.15 9.80
C ASN A 503 24.43 -1.30 9.87
N ILE A 504 24.92 -2.54 10.07
CA ILE A 504 24.11 -3.76 10.03
C ILE A 504 24.34 -4.64 11.27
N SER A 505 23.32 -5.41 11.64
CA SER A 505 23.37 -6.42 12.72
C SER A 505 23.70 -7.83 12.25
N ARG A 506 23.57 -8.08 10.94
CA ARG A 506 23.58 -9.43 10.37
C ARG A 506 24.95 -10.13 10.42
N ASN A 507 24.95 -11.38 10.86
CA ASN A 507 26.07 -12.33 10.72
C ASN A 507 25.57 -13.76 10.31
N ALA A 508 26.46 -14.74 10.28
CA ALA A 508 26.17 -16.12 9.84
C ALA A 508 25.22 -16.93 10.76
N SER A 509 25.02 -16.46 11.99
CA SER A 509 24.20 -17.00 13.08
C SER A 509 22.98 -16.12 13.42
N SER A 510 22.75 -15.03 12.68
CA SER A 510 21.57 -14.18 12.85
C SER A 510 20.26 -14.96 12.78
N THR A 511 19.32 -14.57 13.63
CA THR A 511 18.00 -15.19 13.76
C THR A 511 16.93 -14.11 13.63
N PRO A 512 15.90 -14.26 12.79
CA PRO A 512 15.71 -15.33 11.80
C PRO A 512 16.81 -15.37 10.73
N ARG A 513 16.95 -16.52 10.05
CA ARG A 513 18.15 -16.87 9.27
C ARG A 513 18.52 -15.85 8.19
N THR A 514 17.54 -15.13 7.63
CA THR A 514 17.73 -14.15 6.55
C THR A 514 17.51 -12.70 6.96
N GLY A 515 17.24 -12.43 8.25
CA GLY A 515 17.09 -11.07 8.78
C GLY A 515 18.35 -10.22 8.67
N GLY A 516 18.16 -8.91 8.52
CA GLY A 516 19.22 -7.94 8.27
C GLY A 516 19.93 -8.12 6.92
N SER A 517 19.31 -8.77 5.93
CA SER A 517 19.93 -8.97 4.61
C SER A 517 20.00 -7.68 3.80
N LEU A 518 21.16 -7.41 3.19
CA LEU A 518 21.43 -6.18 2.45
C LEU A 518 22.09 -6.50 1.10
N ALA A 519 21.58 -5.88 0.03
CA ALA A 519 22.21 -5.84 -1.28
C ALA A 519 22.61 -4.40 -1.63
N ILE A 520 23.86 -4.21 -2.06
CA ILE A 520 24.44 -2.94 -2.49
C ILE A 520 24.87 -3.08 -3.96
N GLU A 521 24.54 -2.11 -4.83
CA GLU A 521 25.03 -2.07 -6.21
C GLU A 521 25.23 -0.63 -6.73
N ASN A 522 26.36 -0.34 -7.38
CA ASN A 522 26.66 0.98 -7.96
C ASN A 522 26.50 2.14 -6.95
N VAL A 523 27.17 2.03 -5.80
CA VAL A 523 27.15 3.06 -4.74
C VAL A 523 28.51 3.75 -4.66
N SER A 524 28.55 5.05 -4.96
CA SER A 524 29.79 5.84 -4.88
C SER A 524 30.07 6.28 -3.45
N ILE A 525 31.30 6.10 -2.98
CA ILE A 525 31.74 6.50 -1.65
C ILE A 525 32.93 7.46 -1.74
N LYS A 526 32.91 8.54 -0.96
CA LYS A 526 34.01 9.52 -0.90
C LYS A 526 34.21 9.98 0.53
N ASN A 527 35.43 9.87 1.04
CA ASN A 527 35.77 10.26 2.42
C ASN A 527 34.87 9.55 3.46
N VAL A 528 34.67 8.24 3.27
CA VAL A 528 33.85 7.40 4.15
C VAL A 528 34.77 6.60 5.08
N GLY A 529 34.48 6.56 6.38
CA GLY A 529 35.29 5.81 7.35
C GLY A 529 35.13 4.29 7.20
N THR A 530 33.91 3.81 7.41
CA THR A 530 33.53 2.40 7.22
C THR A 530 32.41 2.31 6.20
N ALA A 531 32.59 1.51 5.15
CA ALA A 531 31.54 1.33 4.14
C ALA A 531 30.41 0.43 4.67
N VAL A 532 30.74 -0.74 5.22
CA VAL A 532 29.78 -1.62 5.90
C VAL A 532 30.31 -2.00 7.28
N GLN A 533 29.56 -1.67 8.33
CA GLN A 533 29.89 -1.92 9.73
C GLN A 533 28.97 -2.99 10.32
N TYR A 534 29.55 -3.93 11.06
CA TYR A 534 28.84 -4.84 11.95
C TYR A 534 28.61 -4.15 13.30
N GLY A 535 27.44 -3.54 13.46
CA GLY A 535 27.06 -2.67 14.57
C GLY A 535 27.39 -3.19 15.99
N PRO A 536 27.07 -4.44 16.38
CA PRO A 536 27.25 -4.89 17.77
C PRO A 536 28.71 -5.01 18.25
N THR A 537 29.70 -4.89 17.36
CA THR A 537 31.12 -4.82 17.76
C THR A 537 31.91 -3.75 16.98
N GLU A 538 31.21 -2.80 16.34
CA GLU A 538 31.75 -1.77 15.45
C GLU A 538 32.73 -2.26 14.35
N ALA A 539 32.70 -3.56 14.01
CA ALA A 539 33.71 -4.16 13.13
C ALA A 539 33.45 -3.81 11.65
N ALA A 540 34.48 -3.40 10.92
CA ALA A 540 34.37 -3.12 9.49
C ALA A 540 34.28 -4.42 8.67
N LEU A 541 33.11 -4.69 8.08
CA LEU A 541 32.89 -5.76 7.11
C LEU A 541 33.27 -5.35 5.68
N LEU A 542 33.23 -4.04 5.40
CA LEU A 542 33.80 -3.43 4.21
C LEU A 542 34.45 -2.10 4.61
N ALA A 543 35.74 -1.96 4.32
CA ALA A 543 36.48 -0.72 4.58
C ALA A 543 35.94 0.45 3.76
N GLY A 544 36.06 1.67 4.29
CA GLY A 544 35.74 2.91 3.57
C GLY A 544 36.87 3.37 2.64
N THR A 545 37.01 4.68 2.48
CA THR A 545 37.99 5.31 1.59
C THR A 545 38.26 6.77 1.99
N THR A 546 39.53 7.20 1.89
CA THR A 546 39.97 8.60 2.08
C THR A 546 39.94 9.45 0.80
N GLY A 547 39.42 8.89 -0.30
CA GLY A 547 39.17 9.56 -1.57
C GLY A 547 37.93 8.98 -2.26
N PHE A 548 37.75 9.19 -3.57
CA PHE A 548 36.63 8.60 -4.31
C PHE A 548 36.83 7.10 -4.57
N SER A 549 35.75 6.31 -4.41
CA SER A 549 35.63 4.91 -4.81
C SER A 549 34.16 4.57 -5.14
N THR A 550 33.90 3.35 -5.60
CA THR A 550 32.54 2.84 -5.87
C THR A 550 32.43 1.40 -5.42
N ILE A 551 31.43 1.11 -4.58
CA ILE A 551 30.98 -0.24 -4.27
C ILE A 551 30.22 -0.74 -5.51
N THR A 552 30.86 -1.59 -6.31
CA THR A 552 30.30 -2.12 -7.56
C THR A 552 29.12 -3.04 -7.27
N SER A 553 29.33 -4.11 -6.49
CA SER A 553 28.28 -4.80 -5.74
C SER A 553 28.82 -5.47 -4.47
N TRP A 554 28.03 -5.48 -3.40
CA TRP A 554 28.32 -6.15 -2.13
C TRP A 554 27.02 -6.66 -1.50
N ILE A 555 27.01 -7.86 -0.92
CA ILE A 555 25.79 -8.52 -0.44
C ILE A 555 26.04 -9.26 0.88
N THR A 556 25.04 -9.25 1.77
CA THR A 556 24.92 -10.19 2.90
C THR A 556 23.54 -10.86 2.94
N GLY A 557 23.50 -12.20 2.98
CA GLY A 557 22.25 -12.98 2.95
C GLY A 557 22.37 -14.34 2.25
N GLN A 558 21.23 -14.86 1.79
CA GLN A 558 21.12 -16.11 1.01
C GLN A 558 21.09 -15.79 -0.49
N VAL A 559 21.97 -16.45 -1.25
CA VAL A 559 22.19 -16.20 -2.68
C VAL A 559 22.03 -17.47 -3.52
N TYR A 560 21.43 -17.36 -4.71
CA TYR A 560 21.11 -18.47 -5.62
C TYR A 560 21.61 -18.20 -7.05
N HIS A 561 22.41 -19.11 -7.60
CA HIS A 561 23.00 -19.01 -8.95
C HIS A 561 22.94 -20.34 -9.72
N PRO A 562 21.86 -20.63 -10.46
CA PRO A 562 20.49 -20.58 -9.93
C PRO A 562 20.28 -21.52 -8.72
N ASN A 563 21.26 -22.37 -8.40
CA ASN A 563 21.26 -23.28 -7.27
C ASN A 563 21.68 -22.55 -5.97
N GLY A 564 21.23 -23.06 -4.82
CA GLY A 564 21.52 -22.50 -3.50
C GLY A 564 20.78 -23.26 -2.39
N PRO A 565 20.71 -22.72 -1.16
CA PRO A 565 21.19 -21.40 -0.77
C PRO A 565 22.71 -21.35 -0.54
N ASN A 566 23.36 -20.32 -1.05
CA ASN A 566 24.73 -19.96 -0.69
C ASN A 566 24.69 -18.83 0.35
N LYS A 567 25.34 -19.00 1.49
CA LYS A 567 25.52 -17.92 2.48
C LYS A 567 26.63 -16.98 1.99
N VAL A 568 26.31 -15.70 1.77
CA VAL A 568 27.26 -14.68 1.32
C VAL A 568 27.31 -13.53 2.32
N ALA A 569 28.50 -12.96 2.50
CA ALA A 569 28.76 -11.68 3.18
C ALA A 569 30.04 -11.07 2.56
N GLY A 570 29.92 -10.34 1.46
CA GLY A 570 31.09 -9.85 0.71
C GLY A 570 30.78 -9.22 -0.67
N PRO A 571 31.82 -8.80 -1.41
CA PRO A 571 31.70 -8.31 -2.78
C PRO A 571 31.08 -9.35 -3.73
N GLN A 572 30.40 -8.89 -4.77
CA GLN A 572 29.72 -9.74 -5.76
C GLN A 572 29.93 -9.22 -7.19
N THR A 573 29.71 -10.08 -8.18
CA THR A 573 29.61 -9.66 -9.59
C THR A 573 28.35 -8.82 -9.78
N PRO A 574 28.44 -7.55 -10.22
CA PRO A 574 27.27 -6.72 -10.48
C PRO A 574 26.45 -7.24 -11.65
N VAL A 575 25.17 -6.90 -11.68
CA VAL A 575 24.24 -7.23 -12.77
C VAL A 575 24.63 -6.53 -14.06
N SER A 576 24.56 -7.26 -15.18
CA SER A 576 24.65 -6.66 -16.51
C SER A 576 23.36 -5.91 -16.81
N ARG A 577 23.39 -4.58 -16.61
CA ARG A 577 22.26 -3.67 -16.79
C ARG A 577 22.16 -3.20 -18.26
N PRO A 578 21.02 -3.38 -18.96
CA PRO A 578 20.83 -2.85 -20.31
C PRO A 578 21.01 -1.34 -20.39
N ALA A 579 21.92 -0.86 -21.25
CA ALA A 579 22.22 0.56 -21.38
C ALA A 579 21.00 1.43 -21.76
N SER A 580 20.00 0.85 -22.43
CA SER A 580 18.72 1.50 -22.75
C SER A 580 17.89 1.88 -21.51
N LEU A 581 18.01 1.11 -20.42
CA LEU A 581 17.37 1.39 -19.14
C LEU A 581 18.08 2.51 -18.33
N LEU A 582 19.25 2.97 -18.77
CA LEU A 582 20.14 3.83 -17.98
C LEU A 582 20.22 5.28 -18.51
N ARG A 583 20.63 6.20 -17.63
CA ARG A 583 21.20 7.52 -17.94
C ARG A 583 22.38 7.76 -17.00
N GLY A 584 23.54 8.12 -17.54
CA GLY A 584 24.75 8.34 -16.72
C GLY A 584 25.18 7.14 -15.86
N GLY A 585 24.92 5.91 -16.33
CA GLY A 585 25.21 4.66 -15.59
C GLY A 585 24.18 4.25 -14.52
N LYS A 586 23.31 5.17 -14.09
CA LYS A 586 22.18 4.92 -13.19
C LYS A 586 20.93 4.55 -13.98
N TYR A 587 19.97 3.86 -13.39
CA TYR A 587 18.66 3.66 -14.04
C TYR A 587 17.96 5.00 -14.28
N TYR A 588 17.22 5.11 -15.40
CA TYR A 588 16.43 6.29 -15.71
C TYR A 588 15.41 6.56 -14.59
N GLN A 589 15.30 7.84 -14.21
CA GLN A 589 14.31 8.35 -13.27
C GLN A 589 13.61 9.56 -13.87
N ARG A 590 12.33 9.73 -13.55
CA ARG A 590 11.58 10.95 -13.85
C ARG A 590 10.43 11.11 -12.86
N SER A 591 10.41 12.19 -12.10
CA SER A 591 9.31 12.49 -11.19
C SER A 591 8.05 12.97 -11.89
N LYS A 592 6.92 12.81 -11.19
CA LYS A 592 5.60 13.31 -11.62
C LYS A 592 5.67 14.78 -12.04
N PRO A 593 5.28 15.13 -13.28
CA PRO A 593 5.31 16.51 -13.77
C PRO A 593 4.34 17.42 -13.00
N SER A 594 4.82 18.54 -12.49
CA SER A 594 3.97 19.59 -11.90
C SER A 594 3.33 20.52 -12.94
N TYR A 595 3.93 20.60 -14.14
CA TYR A 595 3.61 21.60 -15.16
C TYR A 595 3.69 23.06 -14.65
N GLY A 596 4.51 23.35 -13.63
CA GLY A 596 4.58 24.66 -12.97
C GLY A 596 4.83 25.87 -13.88
N GLU A 597 5.58 25.67 -14.96
CA GLU A 597 5.89 26.67 -15.99
C GLU A 597 4.69 27.02 -16.92
N LEU A 598 3.56 26.32 -16.82
CA LEU A 598 2.38 26.55 -17.66
C LEU A 598 1.37 27.48 -16.96
N SER A 599 0.69 28.31 -17.76
CA SER A 599 -0.52 29.02 -17.31
C SER A 599 -1.74 28.08 -17.29
N SER A 600 -2.76 28.40 -16.50
CA SER A 600 -4.06 27.73 -16.53
C SER A 600 -4.73 27.72 -17.92
N SER A 601 -4.44 28.70 -18.78
CA SER A 601 -4.93 28.72 -20.17
C SER A 601 -4.34 27.60 -21.06
N SER A 602 -3.24 26.97 -20.64
CA SER A 602 -2.63 25.81 -21.31
C SER A 602 -3.34 24.48 -21.02
N PHE A 603 -4.39 24.50 -20.19
CA PHE A 603 -5.19 23.33 -19.81
C PHE A 603 -6.56 23.35 -20.48
N LEU A 604 -7.19 22.17 -20.61
CA LEU A 604 -8.60 22.01 -20.96
C LEU A 604 -9.27 21.14 -19.89
N SER A 605 -10.18 21.74 -19.11
CA SER A 605 -11.05 21.03 -18.15
C SER A 605 -12.03 20.12 -18.89
N VAL A 606 -12.19 18.88 -18.42
CA VAL A 606 -13.17 17.94 -18.98
C VAL A 606 -14.61 18.37 -18.67
N ARG A 607 -14.86 18.97 -17.49
CA ARG A 607 -16.18 19.48 -17.13
C ARG A 607 -16.56 20.72 -17.92
N ALA A 608 -15.63 21.65 -18.14
CA ALA A 608 -15.81 22.76 -19.07
C ALA A 608 -16.04 22.28 -20.53
N GLY A 609 -15.43 21.15 -20.92
CA GLY A 609 -15.64 20.52 -22.22
C GLY A 609 -17.01 19.84 -22.41
N GLY A 610 -17.74 19.59 -21.31
CA GLY A 610 -19.12 19.11 -21.27
C GLY A 610 -19.39 17.93 -20.34
N ALA A 611 -18.35 17.24 -19.85
CA ALA A 611 -18.47 16.04 -19.02
C ALA A 611 -19.06 16.36 -17.64
N LYS A 612 -19.71 15.38 -16.99
CA LYS A 612 -20.40 15.58 -15.70
C LYS A 612 -19.57 15.13 -14.52
N GLY A 613 -18.90 13.97 -14.62
CA GLY A 613 -18.17 13.37 -13.50
C GLY A 613 -19.08 12.91 -12.36
N ASP A 614 -20.36 12.64 -12.63
CA ASP A 614 -21.43 12.38 -11.65
C ASP A 614 -21.68 10.89 -11.35
N GLY A 615 -20.90 9.98 -11.94
CA GLY A 615 -21.01 8.53 -11.81
C GLY A 615 -22.22 7.89 -12.52
N LYS A 616 -23.00 8.67 -13.28
CA LYS A 616 -24.32 8.28 -13.82
C LYS A 616 -24.48 8.60 -15.31
N THR A 617 -24.11 9.81 -15.70
CA THR A 617 -24.11 10.29 -17.10
C THR A 617 -23.01 9.58 -17.88
N ASP A 618 -23.28 9.23 -19.14
CA ASP A 618 -22.25 8.73 -20.06
C ASP A 618 -21.41 9.90 -20.58
N ASP A 619 -20.19 9.99 -20.07
CA ASP A 619 -19.23 11.04 -20.40
C ASP A 619 -18.29 10.67 -21.56
N THR A 620 -18.39 9.45 -22.16
CA THR A 620 -17.45 8.97 -23.20
C THR A 620 -17.24 10.00 -24.31
N ALA A 621 -18.31 10.53 -24.90
CA ALA A 621 -18.23 11.47 -26.02
C ALA A 621 -17.64 12.84 -25.60
N ALA A 622 -17.90 13.28 -24.36
CA ALA A 622 -17.38 14.54 -23.85
C ALA A 622 -15.88 14.44 -23.51
N LEU A 623 -15.47 13.35 -22.84
CA LEU A 623 -14.06 13.06 -22.57
C LEU A 623 -13.26 12.96 -23.87
N GLN A 624 -13.72 12.16 -24.83
CA GLN A 624 -12.98 11.93 -26.08
C GLN A 624 -12.78 13.23 -26.87
N LYS A 625 -13.80 14.09 -26.93
CA LYS A 625 -13.72 15.42 -27.54
C LYS A 625 -12.63 16.28 -26.91
N VAL A 626 -12.56 16.32 -25.57
CA VAL A 626 -11.56 17.14 -24.84
C VAL A 626 -10.15 16.58 -25.02
N ILE A 627 -9.98 15.27 -24.88
CA ILE A 627 -8.68 14.59 -25.02
C ILE A 627 -8.10 14.82 -26.43
N THR A 628 -8.90 14.60 -27.47
CA THR A 628 -8.48 14.84 -28.86
C THR A 628 -8.16 16.32 -29.10
N ALA A 629 -8.99 17.25 -28.62
CA ALA A 629 -8.74 18.68 -28.77
C ALA A 629 -7.47 19.15 -28.04
N ALA A 630 -7.19 18.61 -26.84
CA ALA A 630 -5.98 18.91 -26.08
C ALA A 630 -4.72 18.43 -26.82
N ALA A 631 -4.71 17.17 -27.27
CA ALA A 631 -3.59 16.60 -28.02
C ALA A 631 -3.32 17.37 -29.34
N THR A 632 -4.36 17.76 -30.07
CA THR A 632 -4.22 18.58 -31.30
C THR A 632 -3.72 19.99 -31.03
N SER A 633 -4.09 20.60 -29.89
CA SER A 633 -3.68 21.96 -29.50
C SER A 633 -2.43 22.01 -28.61
N SER A 634 -1.76 20.87 -28.38
CA SER A 634 -0.62 20.72 -27.44
C SER A 634 -0.91 21.19 -26.01
N LYS A 635 -2.17 21.12 -25.58
CA LYS A 635 -2.64 21.45 -24.23
C LYS A 635 -2.64 20.23 -23.31
N VAL A 636 -2.68 20.49 -22.01
CA VAL A 636 -2.85 19.46 -20.97
C VAL A 636 -4.36 19.24 -20.74
N VAL A 637 -4.80 17.98 -20.69
CA VAL A 637 -6.16 17.64 -20.22
C VAL A 637 -6.16 17.73 -18.69
N TYR A 638 -7.06 18.55 -18.15
CA TYR A 638 -7.35 18.59 -16.72
C TYR A 638 -8.62 17.79 -16.47
N PHE A 639 -8.48 16.66 -15.79
CA PHE A 639 -9.64 15.99 -15.20
C PHE A 639 -9.95 16.65 -13.86
N ASP A 640 -10.98 17.49 -13.84
CA ASP A 640 -11.60 17.98 -12.60
C ASP A 640 -12.07 16.77 -11.76
N ALA A 641 -12.17 16.89 -10.44
CA ALA A 641 -12.55 15.74 -9.61
C ALA A 641 -13.95 15.21 -9.96
N GLY A 642 -14.12 13.89 -9.95
CA GLY A 642 -15.39 13.22 -10.25
C GLY A 642 -15.24 11.78 -10.71
N THR A 643 -16.38 11.13 -10.95
CA THR A 643 -16.47 9.78 -11.55
C THR A 643 -17.09 9.89 -12.93
N TYR A 644 -16.27 9.77 -13.96
CA TYR A 644 -16.66 9.86 -15.37
C TYR A 644 -17.03 8.47 -15.86
N LYS A 645 -18.33 8.20 -15.96
CA LYS A 645 -18.84 6.92 -16.45
C LYS A 645 -18.70 6.86 -17.97
N VAL A 646 -18.20 5.73 -18.49
CA VAL A 646 -17.92 5.51 -19.90
C VAL A 646 -18.53 4.19 -20.39
N THR A 647 -19.16 4.20 -21.56
CA THR A 647 -19.79 3.00 -22.16
C THR A 647 -19.04 2.43 -23.36
N SER A 648 -18.00 3.11 -23.83
CA SER A 648 -17.02 2.58 -24.78
C SER A 648 -15.64 3.24 -24.60
N THR A 649 -14.62 2.67 -25.23
CA THR A 649 -13.19 2.99 -25.06
C THR A 649 -12.87 4.48 -25.11
N ILE A 650 -12.15 4.97 -24.11
CA ILE A 650 -11.47 6.28 -24.15
C ILE A 650 -10.11 6.10 -24.83
N PHE A 651 -9.93 6.74 -25.99
CA PHE A 651 -8.68 6.78 -26.73
C PHE A 651 -7.84 7.99 -26.32
N ILE A 652 -6.61 7.75 -25.87
CA ILE A 652 -5.61 8.77 -25.57
C ILE A 652 -4.61 8.83 -26.75
N PRO A 653 -4.61 9.90 -27.57
CA PRO A 653 -3.64 10.06 -28.65
C PRO A 653 -2.19 10.13 -28.16
N ALA A 654 -1.25 9.77 -29.03
CA ALA A 654 0.15 10.14 -28.85
C ALA A 654 0.29 11.68 -28.69
N LYS A 655 1.26 12.12 -27.89
CA LYS A 655 1.51 13.53 -27.49
C LYS A 655 0.54 14.10 -26.44
N SER A 656 -0.38 13.30 -25.90
CA SER A 656 -1.29 13.73 -24.82
C SER A 656 -0.55 13.97 -23.50
N LYS A 657 -0.96 15.03 -22.79
CA LYS A 657 -0.61 15.30 -21.39
C LYS A 657 -1.90 15.35 -20.58
N ILE A 658 -1.97 14.65 -19.45
CA ILE A 658 -3.20 14.46 -18.67
C ILE A 658 -2.86 14.52 -17.18
N VAL A 659 -3.64 15.30 -16.40
CA VAL A 659 -3.53 15.37 -14.95
C VAL A 659 -4.92 15.44 -14.29
N GLY A 660 -5.09 14.75 -13.16
CA GLY A 660 -6.33 14.76 -12.38
C GLY A 660 -6.30 15.62 -11.11
N GLU A 661 -7.49 16.00 -10.65
CA GLU A 661 -7.76 16.62 -9.34
C GLU A 661 -8.26 15.56 -8.34
N ALA A 662 -7.47 15.32 -7.27
CA ALA A 662 -7.81 14.41 -6.16
C ALA A 662 -8.25 12.98 -6.56
N PHE A 663 -7.56 12.40 -7.57
CA PHE A 663 -7.85 11.08 -8.15
C PHE A 663 -9.25 10.94 -8.79
N PRO A 664 -9.54 11.64 -9.90
CA PRO A 664 -10.76 11.44 -10.67
C PRO A 664 -10.74 10.07 -11.36
N VAL A 665 -11.93 9.50 -11.50
CA VAL A 665 -12.13 8.10 -11.89
C VAL A 665 -12.74 8.02 -13.29
N ILE A 666 -12.11 7.28 -14.21
CA ILE A 666 -12.76 6.81 -15.44
C ILE A 666 -13.40 5.45 -15.13
N MET A 667 -14.73 5.33 -15.21
CA MET A 667 -15.48 4.17 -14.74
C MET A 667 -16.22 3.46 -15.89
N SER A 668 -15.79 2.24 -16.25
CA SER A 668 -16.47 1.44 -17.28
C SER A 668 -17.86 0.99 -16.84
N SER A 669 -18.81 0.98 -17.78
CA SER A 669 -20.18 0.52 -17.54
C SER A 669 -20.83 0.00 -18.82
N GLY A 670 -21.92 -0.77 -18.67
CA GLY A 670 -22.72 -1.28 -19.79
C GLY A 670 -22.19 -2.58 -20.39
N SER A 671 -22.74 -2.98 -21.54
CA SER A 671 -22.44 -4.29 -22.16
C SER A 671 -21.11 -4.35 -22.90
N PHE A 672 -20.60 -3.21 -23.41
CA PHE A 672 -19.40 -3.14 -24.25
C PHE A 672 -18.16 -3.76 -23.60
N PHE A 673 -18.00 -3.60 -22.27
CA PHE A 673 -16.89 -4.18 -21.51
C PHE A 673 -17.27 -5.46 -20.73
N ASN A 674 -18.44 -6.07 -20.96
CA ASN A 674 -18.89 -7.25 -20.20
C ASN A 674 -18.84 -8.57 -20.98
N ASP A 675 -18.38 -8.58 -22.24
CA ASP A 675 -18.06 -9.84 -22.93
C ASP A 675 -16.66 -10.34 -22.54
N ILE A 676 -16.64 -11.36 -21.69
CA ILE A 676 -15.44 -12.06 -21.23
C ILE A 676 -14.65 -12.74 -22.37
N ASN A 677 -15.30 -13.07 -23.48
CA ASN A 677 -14.70 -13.74 -24.64
C ASN A 677 -14.21 -12.75 -25.70
N SER A 678 -14.64 -11.49 -25.62
CA SER A 678 -14.17 -10.40 -26.48
C SER A 678 -13.75 -9.17 -25.66
N PRO A 679 -12.65 -9.24 -24.88
CA PRO A 679 -12.21 -8.11 -24.05
C PRO A 679 -12.01 -6.80 -24.83
N LYS A 680 -12.19 -5.66 -24.14
CA LYS A 680 -12.11 -4.30 -24.71
C LYS A 680 -11.36 -3.35 -23.77
N PRO A 681 -10.49 -2.46 -24.30
CA PRO A 681 -9.81 -1.45 -23.49
C PRO A 681 -10.78 -0.38 -22.98
N VAL A 682 -10.80 -0.12 -21.67
CA VAL A 682 -11.50 1.02 -21.06
C VAL A 682 -10.76 2.31 -21.41
N VAL A 683 -9.45 2.32 -21.18
CA VAL A 683 -8.53 3.35 -21.68
C VAL A 683 -7.53 2.71 -22.64
N GLN A 684 -7.45 3.24 -23.86
CA GLN A 684 -6.47 2.83 -24.88
C GLN A 684 -5.47 3.96 -25.13
N VAL A 685 -4.21 3.75 -24.76
CA VAL A 685 -3.12 4.71 -25.02
C VAL A 685 -2.50 4.43 -26.38
N ALA A 686 -2.87 5.26 -27.35
CA ALA A 686 -2.54 5.22 -28.78
C ALA A 686 -2.94 3.91 -29.49
N ASN A 687 -2.74 3.85 -30.80
CA ASN A 687 -2.92 2.65 -31.61
C ASN A 687 -1.62 1.82 -31.68
N PRO A 688 -1.70 0.52 -31.97
CA PRO A 688 -0.52 -0.27 -32.30
C PRO A 688 0.22 0.32 -33.51
N GLY A 689 1.46 0.76 -33.30
CA GLY A 689 2.29 1.43 -34.32
C GLY A 689 2.35 2.96 -34.20
N ASP A 690 1.49 3.59 -33.40
CA ASP A 690 1.63 5.02 -33.07
C ASP A 690 2.92 5.26 -32.26
N SER A 691 3.55 6.42 -32.48
CA SER A 691 4.75 6.84 -31.75
C SER A 691 4.67 8.29 -31.25
N GLY A 692 5.37 8.56 -30.15
CA GLY A 692 5.32 9.86 -29.47
C GLY A 692 5.60 9.75 -27.97
N ILE A 693 5.05 10.65 -27.18
CA ILE A 693 5.16 10.66 -25.71
C ILE A 693 3.75 10.81 -25.15
N VAL A 694 3.41 10.11 -24.06
CA VAL A 694 2.24 10.42 -23.23
C VAL A 694 2.69 10.65 -21.79
N GLU A 695 2.07 11.64 -21.14
CA GLU A 695 2.31 11.99 -19.74
C GLU A 695 0.95 11.95 -19.02
N TRP A 696 0.76 11.06 -18.05
CA TRP A 696 -0.52 10.86 -17.36
C TRP A 696 -0.32 10.81 -15.85
N SER A 697 -1.03 11.61 -15.06
CA SER A 697 -0.85 11.60 -13.60
C SER A 697 -2.10 11.86 -12.76
N ASP A 698 -2.06 11.43 -11.50
CA ASP A 698 -3.05 11.68 -10.46
C ASP A 698 -4.49 11.20 -10.85
N MET A 699 -4.67 9.94 -11.31
CA MET A 699 -5.95 9.39 -11.82
C MET A 699 -6.25 7.92 -11.46
N ILE A 700 -7.52 7.50 -11.58
CA ILE A 700 -7.96 6.09 -11.39
C ILE A 700 -8.78 5.61 -12.60
N VAL A 701 -8.65 4.32 -12.97
CA VAL A 701 -9.61 3.61 -13.84
C VAL A 701 -10.35 2.53 -13.04
N SER A 702 -11.67 2.44 -13.17
CA SER A 702 -12.56 1.61 -12.33
C SER A 702 -13.73 1.01 -13.12
N THR A 703 -14.56 0.19 -12.49
CA THR A 703 -15.68 -0.54 -13.12
C THR A 703 -16.99 -0.37 -12.35
N GLN A 704 -18.12 -0.34 -13.05
CA GLN A 704 -19.46 -0.36 -12.47
C GLN A 704 -20.17 -1.70 -12.76
N GLY A 705 -20.31 -2.53 -11.73
CA GLY A 705 -20.87 -3.87 -11.78
C GLY A 705 -19.97 -4.87 -12.52
N ALA A 706 -20.55 -5.98 -12.97
CA ALA A 706 -19.85 -6.94 -13.82
C ALA A 706 -19.38 -6.29 -15.13
N GLN A 707 -18.07 -6.19 -15.32
CA GLN A 707 -17.40 -5.75 -16.55
C GLN A 707 -16.33 -6.78 -16.94
N ALA A 708 -16.74 -8.04 -17.13
CA ALA A 708 -15.85 -9.19 -17.25
C ALA A 708 -14.94 -9.20 -18.50
N GLY A 709 -15.16 -8.31 -19.45
CA GLY A 709 -14.32 -8.06 -20.63
C GLY A 709 -13.42 -6.82 -20.51
N ALA A 710 -13.47 -6.04 -19.43
CA ALA A 710 -12.70 -4.81 -19.32
C ALA A 710 -11.19 -5.07 -19.27
N VAL A 711 -10.43 -4.50 -20.20
CA VAL A 711 -8.99 -4.28 -20.07
C VAL A 711 -8.82 -2.84 -19.58
N MET A 712 -8.46 -2.61 -18.32
CA MET A 712 -8.61 -1.26 -17.75
C MET A 712 -7.70 -0.25 -18.45
N ILE A 713 -6.43 -0.60 -18.65
CA ILE A 713 -5.45 0.20 -19.39
C ILE A 713 -4.78 -0.69 -20.46
N GLN A 714 -4.97 -0.38 -21.74
CA GLN A 714 -4.17 -0.94 -22.83
C GLN A 714 -3.18 0.11 -23.33
N TRP A 715 -1.89 -0.17 -23.21
CA TRP A 715 -0.82 0.72 -23.65
C TRP A 715 -0.17 0.20 -24.94
N ASN A 716 -0.32 0.94 -26.04
CA ASN A 716 0.22 0.55 -27.35
C ASN A 716 1.39 1.41 -27.83
N LEU A 717 1.55 2.62 -27.27
CA LEU A 717 2.43 3.67 -27.76
C LEU A 717 3.93 3.30 -27.73
N ALA A 718 4.59 3.47 -28.86
CA ALA A 718 6.04 3.37 -28.98
C ALA A 718 6.71 4.74 -28.70
N SER A 719 7.29 4.91 -27.51
CA SER A 719 8.05 6.14 -27.20
C SER A 719 9.48 6.07 -27.72
N LEU A 720 10.10 7.24 -27.94
CA LEU A 720 11.45 7.32 -28.47
C LEU A 720 12.50 7.03 -27.38
N SER A 721 13.60 6.38 -27.77
CA SER A 721 14.78 6.32 -26.91
C SER A 721 15.26 7.74 -26.55
N GLY A 722 15.78 7.92 -25.34
CA GLY A 722 15.98 9.23 -24.73
C GLY A 722 14.76 9.74 -23.97
N SER A 723 13.56 9.68 -24.57
CA SER A 723 12.32 10.30 -24.05
C SER A 723 11.16 9.30 -23.83
N PRO A 724 11.17 8.54 -22.71
CA PRO A 724 10.07 7.68 -22.31
C PRO A 724 8.74 8.45 -22.12
N SER A 725 7.63 7.79 -22.47
CA SER A 725 6.32 8.13 -21.91
C SER A 725 6.26 7.70 -20.44
N GLY A 726 5.32 8.24 -19.68
CA GLY A 726 5.11 7.75 -18.33
C GLY A 726 3.76 8.05 -17.69
N MET A 727 3.53 7.33 -16.59
CA MET A 727 2.36 7.46 -15.74
C MET A 727 2.76 7.50 -14.25
N TRP A 728 2.18 8.45 -13.51
CA TRP A 728 2.55 8.77 -12.12
C TRP A 728 1.33 8.90 -11.21
N ASP A 729 1.23 8.07 -10.18
CA ASP A 729 0.02 7.99 -9.34
C ASP A 729 -1.23 7.80 -10.24
N VAL A 730 -1.14 6.81 -11.14
CA VAL A 730 -2.26 6.37 -11.98
C VAL A 730 -2.55 4.92 -11.62
N HIS A 731 -3.78 4.65 -11.19
CA HIS A 731 -4.15 3.40 -10.54
C HIS A 731 -5.33 2.72 -11.25
N THR A 732 -5.52 1.41 -11.03
CA THR A 732 -6.79 0.74 -11.36
C THR A 732 -7.43 0.23 -10.07
N ARG A 733 -8.72 0.54 -9.85
CA ARG A 733 -9.46 0.18 -8.63
C ARG A 733 -10.74 -0.55 -9.01
N ILE A 734 -10.73 -1.87 -8.98
CA ILE A 734 -11.83 -2.71 -9.48
C ILE A 734 -12.70 -3.13 -8.30
N GLY A 735 -13.79 -2.40 -8.09
CA GLY A 735 -14.77 -2.62 -7.03
C GLY A 735 -14.47 -1.92 -5.69
N GLY A 736 -14.99 -2.49 -4.59
CA GLY A 736 -14.67 -2.10 -3.21
C GLY A 736 -15.07 -0.69 -2.79
N THR A 737 -15.89 0.01 -3.58
CA THR A 737 -16.21 1.43 -3.36
C THR A 737 -17.64 1.81 -3.71
N LYS A 738 -18.19 2.80 -3.01
CA LYS A 738 -19.56 3.30 -3.23
C LYS A 738 -19.74 3.71 -4.70
N GLY A 739 -20.84 3.25 -5.32
CA GLY A 739 -21.14 3.51 -6.74
C GLY A 739 -20.48 2.55 -7.75
N SER A 740 -19.56 1.67 -7.31
CA SER A 740 -18.98 0.62 -8.17
C SER A 740 -19.91 -0.58 -8.40
N GLY A 741 -20.98 -0.77 -7.62
CA GLY A 741 -21.85 -1.96 -7.72
C GLY A 741 -21.12 -3.28 -7.45
N LEU A 742 -20.04 -3.20 -6.67
CA LEU A 742 -19.13 -4.27 -6.26
C LEU A 742 -18.73 -4.03 -4.79
N SER A 743 -19.71 -3.66 -3.96
CA SER A 743 -19.60 -3.39 -2.52
C SER A 743 -19.77 -4.67 -1.69
N TYR A 744 -19.64 -4.58 -0.36
CA TYR A 744 -19.99 -5.68 0.54
C TYR A 744 -21.46 -6.13 0.40
N ALA A 745 -22.37 -5.25 -0.01
CA ALA A 745 -23.76 -5.61 -0.27
C ALA A 745 -23.96 -6.39 -1.59
N ASP A 746 -23.08 -6.20 -2.57
CA ASP A 746 -23.14 -6.85 -3.88
C ASP A 746 -22.33 -8.17 -3.92
N CYS A 747 -21.19 -8.17 -3.23
CA CYS A 747 -20.09 -9.12 -3.40
C CYS A 747 -19.43 -9.57 -2.08
N PRO A 748 -20.16 -9.95 -1.01
CA PRO A 748 -19.55 -10.32 0.27
C PRO A 748 -18.60 -11.53 0.13
N ALA A 749 -17.62 -11.66 1.05
CA ALA A 749 -16.82 -12.87 1.18
C ALA A 749 -17.69 -14.09 1.50
N THR A 750 -17.66 -15.14 0.68
CA THR A 750 -18.49 -16.36 0.86
C THR A 750 -17.67 -17.65 0.95
N PRO A 751 -16.80 -17.83 1.98
CA PRO A 751 -15.91 -19.00 2.08
C PRO A 751 -16.62 -20.36 2.20
N SER A 752 -17.92 -20.37 2.53
CA SER A 752 -18.76 -21.57 2.57
C SER A 752 -19.42 -21.94 1.23
N SER A 753 -19.23 -21.12 0.18
CA SER A 753 -19.80 -21.33 -1.16
C SER A 753 -18.70 -21.55 -2.19
N THR A 754 -18.88 -22.56 -3.05
CA THR A 754 -18.06 -22.80 -4.25
C THR A 754 -18.68 -22.21 -5.53
N THR A 755 -19.83 -21.53 -5.41
CA THR A 755 -20.54 -20.93 -6.55
C THR A 755 -19.99 -19.53 -6.83
N VAL A 756 -19.41 -19.35 -8.02
CA VAL A 756 -18.93 -18.04 -8.51
C VAL A 756 -20.09 -17.08 -8.70
N ASN A 757 -20.08 -15.95 -7.98
CA ASN A 757 -21.00 -14.85 -8.25
C ASN A 757 -20.59 -14.09 -9.52
N ASN A 758 -21.29 -14.33 -10.62
CA ASN A 758 -20.99 -13.70 -11.91
C ASN A 758 -21.21 -12.18 -11.93
N ASN A 759 -22.03 -11.63 -11.03
CA ASN A 759 -22.21 -10.18 -10.91
C ASN A 759 -20.96 -9.49 -10.36
N CYS A 760 -20.12 -10.23 -9.64
CA CYS A 760 -18.85 -9.77 -9.07
C CYS A 760 -17.64 -10.02 -9.97
N ARG A 761 -17.88 -10.46 -11.22
CA ARG A 761 -16.82 -10.72 -12.21
C ARG A 761 -16.56 -9.47 -13.03
N SER A 762 -15.46 -8.79 -12.75
CA SER A 762 -15.14 -7.48 -13.34
C SER A 762 -13.65 -7.35 -13.63
N GLY A 763 -13.30 -6.83 -14.80
CA GLY A 763 -11.91 -6.73 -15.26
C GLY A 763 -11.34 -8.07 -15.76
N SER A 764 -11.04 -8.15 -17.06
CA SER A 764 -10.32 -9.27 -17.68
C SER A 764 -8.80 -9.13 -17.50
N ILE A 765 -8.29 -7.89 -17.59
CA ILE A 765 -6.89 -7.50 -17.37
C ILE A 765 -6.85 -6.10 -16.75
N ALA A 766 -6.07 -5.87 -15.69
CA ALA A 766 -5.85 -4.53 -15.18
C ALA A 766 -5.00 -3.67 -16.12
N MET A 767 -3.85 -4.18 -16.59
CA MET A 767 -3.04 -3.46 -17.56
C MET A 767 -2.35 -4.36 -18.58
N HIS A 768 -2.39 -3.96 -19.85
CA HIS A 768 -1.71 -4.64 -20.96
C HIS A 768 -0.79 -3.67 -21.71
N VAL A 769 0.52 -3.84 -21.53
CA VAL A 769 1.57 -3.16 -22.31
C VAL A 769 1.86 -4.03 -23.53
N THR A 770 1.33 -3.63 -24.69
CA THR A 770 1.21 -4.51 -25.86
C THR A 770 2.52 -4.62 -26.67
N THR A 771 2.55 -5.52 -27.65
CA THR A 771 3.77 -5.83 -28.41
C THR A 771 4.38 -4.66 -29.19
N SER A 772 3.60 -3.60 -29.49
CA SER A 772 4.08 -2.37 -30.13
C SER A 772 4.64 -1.33 -29.16
N ALA A 773 4.27 -1.41 -27.86
CA ALA A 773 4.67 -0.41 -26.89
C ALA A 773 6.18 -0.41 -26.66
N SER A 774 6.76 0.73 -26.26
CA SER A 774 8.15 0.79 -25.80
C SER A 774 8.45 2.06 -25.01
N HIS A 775 9.50 2.02 -24.19
CA HIS A 775 9.99 3.17 -23.41
C HIS A 775 8.88 3.77 -22.51
N LEU A 776 8.40 2.96 -21.56
CA LEU A 776 7.32 3.33 -20.63
C LEU A 776 7.82 3.34 -19.18
N TYR A 777 7.64 4.47 -18.51
CA TYR A 777 7.95 4.69 -17.10
C TYR A 777 6.67 4.66 -16.25
N MET A 778 6.61 3.81 -15.24
CA MET A 778 5.47 3.66 -14.33
C MET A 778 5.95 3.93 -12.90
N GLU A 779 5.36 4.91 -12.22
CA GLU A 779 5.77 5.33 -10.87
C GLU A 779 4.55 5.47 -9.95
N ASN A 780 4.62 4.84 -8.76
CA ASN A 780 3.50 4.72 -7.82
C ASN A 780 2.20 4.20 -8.48
N VAL A 781 2.30 3.20 -9.35
CA VAL A 781 1.14 2.58 -10.01
C VAL A 781 0.62 1.44 -9.13
N TRP A 782 -0.66 1.50 -8.77
CA TRP A 782 -1.35 0.45 -8.01
C TRP A 782 -2.46 -0.15 -8.88
N LEU A 783 -2.41 -1.44 -9.14
CA LEU A 783 -3.46 -2.18 -9.83
C LEU A 783 -4.13 -3.12 -8.83
N TRP A 784 -5.32 -2.74 -8.34
CA TRP A 784 -6.01 -3.43 -7.25
C TRP A 784 -7.38 -3.96 -7.68
N SER A 785 -7.57 -5.27 -7.51
CA SER A 785 -8.88 -5.92 -7.51
C SER A 785 -9.37 -5.99 -6.06
N ALA A 786 -10.53 -5.42 -5.75
CA ALA A 786 -10.89 -5.16 -4.36
C ALA A 786 -11.05 -6.43 -3.51
N ASP A 787 -10.29 -6.50 -2.41
CA ASP A 787 -10.34 -7.54 -1.39
C ASP A 787 -11.31 -7.19 -0.24
N HIS A 788 -11.53 -5.90 0.03
CA HIS A 788 -12.49 -5.37 0.99
C HIS A 788 -13.23 -4.12 0.46
N ASP A 789 -14.31 -3.75 1.15
CA ASP A 789 -15.05 -2.52 0.88
C ASP A 789 -14.52 -1.36 1.74
N VAL A 790 -14.00 -0.30 1.12
CA VAL A 790 -13.42 0.87 1.81
C VAL A 790 -14.43 2.00 2.10
N ASP A 791 -15.71 1.82 1.75
CA ASP A 791 -16.80 2.66 2.26
C ASP A 791 -17.68 1.89 3.27
N ASP A 792 -17.35 0.63 3.60
CA ASP A 792 -17.97 -0.13 4.70
C ASP A 792 -17.34 0.22 6.06
N PRO A 793 -18.11 0.65 7.08
CA PRO A 793 -17.56 1.01 8.39
C PRO A 793 -16.84 -0.12 9.16
N GLN A 794 -16.96 -1.37 8.71
CA GLN A 794 -16.29 -2.53 9.30
C GLN A 794 -15.12 -3.06 8.45
N LEU A 795 -14.84 -2.43 7.29
CA LEU A 795 -13.85 -2.87 6.28
C LEU A 795 -14.00 -4.35 5.89
N ARG A 796 -15.23 -4.82 5.72
CA ARG A 796 -15.48 -6.25 5.48
C ARG A 796 -14.97 -6.70 4.12
N GLN A 797 -14.38 -7.90 4.12
CA GLN A 797 -13.87 -8.56 2.93
C GLN A 797 -14.98 -8.89 1.91
N ILE A 798 -14.60 -8.81 0.64
CA ILE A 798 -15.46 -9.01 -0.52
C ILE A 798 -14.82 -9.98 -1.52
N THR A 799 -15.61 -10.43 -2.50
CA THR A 799 -15.21 -11.39 -3.54
C THR A 799 -15.31 -10.75 -4.93
N VAL A 800 -14.42 -9.81 -5.27
CA VAL A 800 -14.33 -9.29 -6.65
C VAL A 800 -13.40 -10.17 -7.47
N TYR A 801 -13.90 -10.71 -8.58
CA TYR A 801 -13.12 -11.55 -9.48
C TYR A 801 -12.59 -10.73 -10.66
N THR A 802 -11.30 -10.37 -10.61
CA THR A 802 -10.55 -9.81 -11.76
C THR A 802 -9.61 -10.86 -12.34
N GLY A 803 -9.51 -10.97 -13.67
CA GLY A 803 -8.77 -12.06 -14.33
C GLY A 803 -7.25 -12.02 -14.18
N ARG A 804 -6.61 -10.91 -14.56
CA ARG A 804 -5.15 -10.78 -14.74
C ARG A 804 -4.68 -9.39 -14.34
N GLY A 805 -3.48 -9.27 -13.76
CA GLY A 805 -2.89 -8.00 -13.35
C GLY A 805 -2.22 -7.24 -14.50
N LEU A 806 -0.89 -7.07 -14.42
CA LEU A 806 -0.06 -6.42 -15.43
C LEU A 806 0.56 -7.46 -16.38
N LEU A 807 0.21 -7.37 -17.67
CA LEU A 807 0.81 -8.11 -18.76
C LEU A 807 1.72 -7.19 -19.59
N VAL A 808 3.00 -7.54 -19.74
CA VAL A 808 3.96 -6.83 -20.59
C VAL A 808 4.47 -7.74 -21.71
N GLU A 809 4.21 -7.34 -22.96
CA GLU A 809 4.62 -8.05 -24.18
C GLU A 809 5.44 -7.19 -25.15
N SER A 810 5.90 -6.02 -24.70
CA SER A 810 6.72 -5.07 -25.47
C SER A 810 7.96 -5.74 -26.09
N LYS A 811 7.98 -5.85 -27.43
CA LYS A 811 9.09 -6.51 -28.14
C LYS A 811 10.41 -5.74 -28.07
N ILE A 812 10.33 -4.41 -28.01
CA ILE A 812 11.49 -3.51 -27.85
C ILE A 812 11.88 -3.41 -26.36
N GLY A 813 10.90 -3.46 -25.47
CA GLY A 813 11.10 -3.36 -24.04
C GLY A 813 11.37 -1.94 -23.56
N ASN A 814 12.34 -1.83 -22.65
CA ASN A 814 12.74 -0.61 -21.96
C ASN A 814 11.57 -0.07 -21.13
N ILE A 815 11.18 -0.87 -20.13
CA ILE A 815 10.08 -0.57 -19.20
C ILE A 815 10.68 -0.39 -17.80
N TRP A 816 10.20 0.62 -17.08
CA TRP A 816 10.59 0.87 -15.68
C TRP A 816 9.34 0.83 -14.80
N LEU A 817 9.34 -0.04 -13.80
CA LEU A 817 8.27 -0.19 -12.81
C LEU A 817 8.80 0.25 -11.44
N VAL A 818 8.54 1.50 -11.04
CA VAL A 818 9.07 2.14 -9.84
C VAL A 818 8.00 2.16 -8.76
N GLY A 819 8.16 1.34 -7.71
CA GLY A 819 7.21 1.25 -6.61
C GLY A 819 5.80 0.90 -7.08
N THR A 820 5.66 -0.18 -7.83
CA THR A 820 4.36 -0.63 -8.35
C THR A 820 3.81 -1.79 -7.52
N SER A 821 2.50 -1.81 -7.29
CA SER A 821 1.81 -2.98 -6.72
C SER A 821 0.69 -3.48 -7.63
N VAL A 822 0.51 -4.80 -7.67
CA VAL A 822 -0.52 -5.48 -8.47
C VAL A 822 -1.10 -6.63 -7.66
N GLU A 823 -2.40 -6.59 -7.35
CA GLU A 823 -2.96 -7.39 -6.25
C GLU A 823 -4.34 -8.00 -6.57
N HIS A 824 -4.55 -9.22 -6.06
CA HIS A 824 -5.81 -9.98 -6.03
C HIS A 824 -6.42 -10.36 -7.40
N HIS A 825 -5.60 -10.47 -8.44
CA HIS A 825 -6.03 -10.98 -9.76
C HIS A 825 -5.98 -12.51 -9.81
N SER A 826 -6.96 -13.16 -10.45
CA SER A 826 -7.16 -14.62 -10.39
C SER A 826 -6.00 -15.44 -10.96
N ARG A 827 -5.37 -15.01 -12.06
CA ARG A 827 -4.36 -15.81 -12.81
C ARG A 827 -2.92 -15.52 -12.41
N TYR A 828 -2.56 -14.24 -12.37
CA TYR A 828 -1.24 -13.72 -12.05
C TYR A 828 -1.33 -12.24 -11.73
N GLN A 829 -0.39 -11.74 -10.93
CA GLN A 829 -0.23 -10.32 -10.66
C GLN A 829 0.67 -9.68 -11.73
N TYR A 830 1.95 -10.05 -11.81
CA TYR A 830 2.84 -9.64 -12.92
C TYR A 830 3.09 -10.78 -13.90
N GLN A 831 3.03 -10.47 -15.20
CA GLN A 831 3.57 -11.34 -16.25
C GLN A 831 4.37 -10.57 -17.30
N PHE A 832 5.60 -11.03 -17.52
CA PHE A 832 6.49 -10.58 -18.59
C PHE A 832 6.62 -11.69 -19.63
N ARG A 833 6.19 -11.44 -20.86
CA ARG A 833 6.05 -12.47 -21.92
C ARG A 833 6.61 -11.99 -23.26
N ASN A 834 7.58 -12.69 -23.84
CA ASN A 834 8.25 -12.31 -25.10
C ASN A 834 8.79 -10.86 -25.10
N THR A 835 9.18 -10.35 -23.92
CA THR A 835 9.60 -8.96 -23.68
C THR A 835 11.06 -8.90 -23.24
N GLN A 836 11.64 -7.70 -23.21
CA GLN A 836 13.03 -7.53 -22.78
C GLN A 836 13.28 -6.22 -22.03
N ASN A 837 14.45 -6.12 -21.40
CA ASN A 837 14.96 -4.90 -20.77
C ASN A 837 13.92 -4.27 -19.84
N ILE A 838 13.65 -4.94 -18.72
CA ILE A 838 12.72 -4.50 -17.68
C ILE A 838 13.52 -4.14 -16.43
N TYR A 839 13.39 -2.92 -15.94
CA TYR A 839 13.67 -2.58 -14.55
C TYR A 839 12.35 -2.64 -13.76
N ALA A 840 12.36 -3.26 -12.59
CA ALA A 840 11.25 -3.20 -11.65
C ALA A 840 11.77 -3.11 -10.22
N GLY A 841 11.23 -2.24 -9.37
CA GLY A 841 11.69 -2.15 -7.99
C GLY A 841 11.08 -1.01 -7.15
N GLN A 842 10.57 -1.27 -5.94
CA GLN A 842 10.11 -2.58 -5.47
C GLN A 842 8.80 -2.94 -6.20
N ILE A 843 8.62 -4.21 -6.57
CA ILE A 843 7.30 -4.73 -6.91
C ILE A 843 6.63 -5.34 -5.67
N GLN A 844 5.31 -5.14 -5.51
CA GLN A 844 4.51 -5.80 -4.49
C GLN A 844 3.33 -6.55 -5.13
N THR A 845 2.95 -7.70 -4.57
CA THR A 845 1.79 -8.50 -5.00
C THR A 845 1.10 -9.24 -3.86
N GLU A 846 -0.23 -9.30 -3.89
CA GLU A 846 -1.04 -10.22 -3.07
C GLU A 846 -1.89 -11.17 -3.94
N THR A 847 -2.04 -12.41 -3.48
CA THR A 847 -2.98 -13.40 -4.02
C THR A 847 -4.42 -13.07 -3.59
N PRO A 848 -5.46 -13.28 -4.43
CA PRO A 848 -6.84 -13.01 -4.03
C PRO A 848 -7.31 -13.91 -2.89
N TYR A 849 -7.89 -13.32 -1.83
CA TYR A 849 -8.14 -14.01 -0.55
C TYR A 849 -9.13 -15.18 -0.62
N TYR A 850 -9.96 -15.23 -1.65
CA TYR A 850 -10.87 -16.35 -1.91
C TYR A 850 -10.18 -17.62 -2.40
N GLN A 851 -8.99 -17.55 -3.02
CA GLN A 851 -8.31 -18.74 -3.56
C GLN A 851 -7.91 -19.69 -2.39
N PRO A 852 -8.07 -21.03 -2.51
CA PRO A 852 -8.35 -21.83 -3.72
C PRO A 852 -9.84 -21.99 -4.09
N ASN A 853 -10.72 -21.11 -3.60
CA ASN A 853 -12.18 -21.18 -3.78
C ASN A 853 -12.77 -19.93 -4.51
N PRO A 854 -12.74 -19.87 -5.84
CA PRO A 854 -12.16 -20.83 -6.77
C PRO A 854 -10.66 -20.58 -7.02
N SER A 855 -9.92 -21.65 -7.30
CA SER A 855 -8.54 -21.62 -7.78
C SER A 855 -8.39 -20.79 -9.07
N ALA A 856 -7.16 -20.36 -9.38
CA ALA A 856 -6.76 -19.57 -10.54
C ALA A 856 -7.20 -20.11 -11.92
N ARG A 857 -7.67 -21.36 -11.99
CA ARG A 857 -8.34 -21.94 -13.17
C ARG A 857 -9.66 -21.25 -13.54
N SER A 858 -10.23 -20.48 -12.61
CA SER A 858 -11.57 -19.92 -12.62
C SER A 858 -11.53 -18.52 -11.95
N PRO A 859 -12.49 -17.62 -12.20
CA PRO A 859 -13.65 -17.76 -13.07
C PRO A 859 -13.43 -17.33 -14.53
N PHE A 860 -12.24 -16.83 -14.87
CA PHE A 860 -11.91 -16.39 -16.23
C PHE A 860 -11.44 -17.55 -17.12
N PRO A 861 -11.85 -17.60 -18.40
CA PRO A 861 -11.36 -18.60 -19.34
C PRO A 861 -9.84 -18.50 -19.50
N PHE A 862 -9.21 -19.66 -19.71
CA PHE A 862 -7.77 -19.78 -19.96
C PHE A 862 -7.45 -19.26 -21.37
N ASN A 863 -6.64 -18.20 -21.44
CA ASN A 863 -6.11 -17.73 -22.72
C ASN A 863 -4.83 -18.51 -23.05
N THR A 864 -4.94 -19.47 -23.96
CA THR A 864 -3.84 -20.34 -24.43
C THR A 864 -2.64 -19.57 -24.98
N THR A 865 -2.82 -18.32 -25.41
CA THR A 865 -1.71 -17.49 -25.91
C THR A 865 -0.91 -16.85 -24.78
N SER A 866 -1.58 -16.33 -23.75
CA SER A 866 -0.94 -15.52 -22.69
C SER A 866 -0.70 -16.24 -21.38
N ASP A 867 -1.63 -17.08 -20.91
CA ASP A 867 -1.75 -17.39 -19.48
C ASP A 867 -0.79 -18.49 -19.00
N PRO A 868 -0.39 -18.47 -17.71
CA PRO A 868 0.30 -19.60 -17.10
C PRO A 868 -0.62 -20.83 -17.09
N ASN A 869 -0.14 -21.94 -17.66
CA ASN A 869 -0.93 -23.16 -17.78
C ASN A 869 -0.87 -23.99 -16.48
N PHE A 870 -1.82 -23.74 -15.59
CA PHE A 870 -1.96 -24.48 -14.33
C PHE A 870 -2.22 -25.99 -14.49
N ASP A 871 -2.70 -26.46 -15.64
CA ASP A 871 -2.83 -27.91 -15.88
C ASP A 871 -1.48 -28.58 -16.21
N VAL A 872 -0.43 -27.79 -16.49
CA VAL A 872 0.98 -28.24 -16.59
C VAL A 872 1.73 -28.02 -15.28
N SER A 873 1.63 -26.82 -14.67
CA SER A 873 2.39 -26.51 -13.44
C SER A 873 1.81 -27.17 -12.19
N CYS A 874 0.52 -27.51 -12.20
CA CYS A 874 -0.23 -28.06 -11.07
C CYS A 874 -1.27 -29.11 -11.53
N PRO A 875 -0.86 -30.26 -12.10
CA PRO A 875 -1.79 -31.25 -12.66
C PRO A 875 -2.84 -31.71 -11.64
N LYS A 876 -4.12 -31.73 -12.04
CA LYS A 876 -5.28 -31.87 -11.13
C LYS A 876 -5.25 -33.15 -10.29
N ASP A 877 -4.68 -34.23 -10.82
CA ASP A 877 -4.72 -35.56 -10.23
C ASP A 877 -3.57 -35.82 -9.23
N THR A 878 -2.57 -34.92 -9.16
CA THR A 878 -1.35 -35.10 -8.36
C THR A 878 -0.90 -33.87 -7.57
N ALA A 879 -1.40 -32.68 -7.89
CA ALA A 879 -1.04 -31.44 -7.20
C ALA A 879 -1.86 -31.22 -5.91
N ALA A 880 -1.28 -30.46 -4.97
CA ALA A 880 -2.00 -29.99 -3.80
C ALA A 880 -3.18 -29.07 -4.20
N PRO A 881 -4.29 -29.02 -3.41
CA PRO A 881 -5.45 -28.18 -3.72
C PRO A 881 -5.10 -26.70 -3.94
N ASN A 882 -4.11 -26.19 -3.19
CA ASN A 882 -3.58 -24.83 -3.26
C ASN A 882 -2.33 -24.69 -4.15
N CYS A 883 -2.22 -25.52 -5.19
CA CYS A 883 -1.17 -25.36 -6.19
C CYS A 883 -1.56 -24.32 -7.25
N ALA A 884 -2.80 -24.34 -7.72
CA ALA A 884 -3.29 -23.48 -8.79
C ALA A 884 -3.80 -22.13 -8.26
N GLU A 885 -2.96 -21.43 -7.52
CA GLU A 885 -3.20 -20.09 -7.00
C GLU A 885 -2.52 -19.05 -7.91
N ALA A 886 -2.87 -17.78 -7.79
CA ALA A 886 -2.29 -16.74 -8.62
C ALA A 886 -0.77 -16.61 -8.41
N TRP A 887 -0.01 -16.56 -9.51
CA TRP A 887 1.43 -16.28 -9.47
C TRP A 887 1.68 -14.79 -9.19
N GLY A 888 2.58 -14.48 -8.25
CA GLY A 888 3.05 -13.11 -8.04
C GLY A 888 3.81 -12.59 -9.27
N LEU A 889 4.74 -13.38 -9.78
CA LEU A 889 5.55 -13.02 -10.96
C LEU A 889 5.75 -14.21 -11.91
N VAL A 890 5.37 -14.02 -13.17
CA VAL A 890 5.60 -14.98 -14.27
C VAL A 890 6.52 -14.38 -15.33
N LEU A 891 7.58 -15.09 -15.70
CA LEU A 891 8.41 -14.80 -16.87
C LEU A 891 8.25 -15.90 -17.92
N ASN A 892 8.07 -15.50 -19.17
CA ASN A 892 7.99 -16.40 -20.32
C ASN A 892 8.77 -15.80 -21.48
N ALA A 893 9.79 -16.50 -21.99
CA ALA A 893 10.61 -16.08 -23.13
C ALA A 893 11.15 -14.64 -23.03
N SER A 894 11.59 -14.21 -21.84
CA SER A 894 11.88 -12.81 -21.55
C SER A 894 13.34 -12.55 -21.15
N LYS A 895 13.92 -11.43 -21.60
CA LYS A 895 15.37 -11.17 -21.51
C LYS A 895 15.72 -9.91 -20.72
N ASN A 896 16.74 -9.97 -19.87
CA ASN A 896 17.17 -8.84 -19.01
C ASN A 896 16.01 -8.28 -18.17
N VAL A 897 15.40 -9.14 -17.37
CA VAL A 897 14.40 -8.75 -16.37
C VAL A 897 15.12 -8.59 -15.03
N LEU A 898 15.24 -7.36 -14.56
CA LEU A 898 16.07 -6.99 -13.41
C LEU A 898 15.17 -6.39 -12.32
N VAL A 899 14.97 -7.15 -11.25
CA VAL A 899 14.07 -6.79 -10.15
C VAL A 899 14.90 -6.37 -8.92
N TYR A 900 14.65 -5.18 -8.38
CA TYR A 900 15.31 -4.60 -7.22
C TYR A 900 14.27 -4.44 -6.10
N GLY A 901 14.19 -5.45 -5.23
CA GLY A 901 13.12 -5.60 -4.26
C GLY A 901 11.86 -6.24 -4.87
N ALA A 902 11.36 -7.28 -4.22
CA ALA A 902 10.04 -7.86 -4.50
C ALA A 902 9.39 -8.32 -3.20
N GLY A 903 8.11 -7.98 -3.00
CA GLY A 903 7.29 -8.43 -1.88
C GLY A 903 6.07 -9.19 -2.41
N LEU A 904 6.11 -10.52 -2.40
CA LEU A 904 5.12 -11.35 -3.09
C LEU A 904 4.40 -12.28 -2.10
N TYR A 905 3.14 -11.96 -1.77
CA TYR A 905 2.48 -12.42 -0.56
C TYR A 905 1.25 -13.29 -0.82
N SER A 906 1.05 -14.26 0.08
CA SER A 906 -0.11 -15.13 0.15
C SER A 906 -0.51 -15.25 1.61
N PHE A 907 -1.56 -14.53 2.01
CA PHE A 907 -2.01 -14.46 3.41
C PHE A 907 -3.16 -15.41 3.75
N PHE A 908 -3.88 -15.90 2.74
CA PHE A 908 -5.15 -16.61 2.94
C PHE A 908 -5.20 -17.91 2.14
N SER A 909 -6.00 -18.84 2.66
CA SER A 909 -6.58 -19.95 1.89
C SER A 909 -8.08 -19.95 2.16
N ASN A 910 -8.88 -19.57 1.16
CA ASN A 910 -10.34 -19.40 1.26
C ASN A 910 -10.75 -18.54 2.48
N TYR A 911 -10.23 -17.32 2.54
CA TYR A 911 -10.41 -16.34 3.63
C TYR A 911 -9.94 -16.80 5.03
N ASN A 912 -9.07 -17.81 5.13
CA ASN A 912 -8.46 -18.20 6.41
C ASN A 912 -6.94 -17.93 6.47
N THR A 913 -6.49 -17.23 7.52
CA THR A 913 -5.09 -16.78 7.73
C THR A 913 -4.15 -17.81 8.36
N SER A 914 -4.64 -18.97 8.81
CA SER A 914 -3.81 -19.97 9.52
C SER A 914 -2.61 -20.49 8.70
N CYS A 915 -2.64 -20.29 7.38
CA CYS A 915 -1.60 -20.75 6.45
C CYS A 915 -0.43 -19.76 6.26
N SER A 916 -0.58 -18.50 6.70
CA SER A 916 0.51 -17.51 6.72
C SER A 916 0.97 -17.16 8.14
N ALA A 917 0.35 -17.73 9.16
CA ALA A 917 0.74 -17.53 10.56
C ALA A 917 2.18 -18.01 10.84
N THR A 918 2.87 -17.34 11.76
CA THR A 918 4.24 -17.69 12.18
C THR A 918 4.30 -19.14 12.67
N GLY A 919 5.08 -19.98 11.98
CA GLY A 919 5.21 -21.41 12.31
C GLY A 919 4.15 -22.33 11.68
N ALA A 920 3.32 -21.84 10.75
CA ALA A 920 2.35 -22.66 10.02
C ALA A 920 3.02 -23.86 9.32
N THR A 921 2.46 -25.06 9.52
CA THR A 921 2.94 -26.31 8.88
C THR A 921 2.38 -26.51 7.47
N THR A 922 1.25 -25.86 7.17
CA THR A 922 0.61 -25.82 5.85
C THR A 922 0.58 -24.39 5.31
N LEU A 923 1.37 -24.10 4.28
CA LEU A 923 1.44 -22.75 3.70
C LEU A 923 0.33 -22.49 2.67
N CYS A 924 -0.03 -21.23 2.47
CA CYS A 924 -1.18 -20.80 1.68
C CYS A 924 -1.13 -21.22 0.21
N GLN A 925 0.03 -21.15 -0.48
CA GLN A 925 0.17 -21.61 -1.87
C GLN A 925 1.49 -22.35 -2.16
N GLN A 926 1.54 -23.11 -3.27
CA GLN A 926 2.71 -23.93 -3.61
C GLN A 926 3.89 -23.16 -4.24
N GLY A 927 3.64 -22.05 -4.95
CA GLY A 927 4.68 -21.30 -5.67
C GLY A 927 4.32 -19.82 -5.85
N MET A 928 5.34 -18.95 -5.95
CA MET A 928 5.15 -17.49 -6.04
C MET A 928 5.80 -16.83 -7.27
N VAL A 929 7.02 -17.23 -7.64
CA VAL A 929 7.69 -16.81 -8.88
C VAL A 929 7.86 -18.01 -9.82
N LEU A 930 7.54 -17.83 -11.10
CA LEU A 930 7.72 -18.82 -12.18
C LEU A 930 8.51 -18.22 -13.34
N TYR A 931 9.50 -18.94 -13.86
CA TYR A 931 10.14 -18.62 -15.14
C TYR A 931 10.43 -19.88 -15.98
N ASP A 932 10.51 -19.75 -17.30
CA ASP A 932 10.87 -20.86 -18.20
C ASP A 932 12.40 -21.08 -18.28
N ALA A 933 12.88 -22.33 -18.34
CA ALA A 933 14.30 -22.59 -18.51
C ALA A 933 14.84 -22.28 -19.93
N ALA A 934 13.99 -22.41 -20.95
CA ALA A 934 14.45 -22.55 -22.34
C ALA A 934 14.77 -21.23 -23.05
N SER A 935 14.15 -20.12 -22.63
CA SER A 935 14.19 -18.85 -23.35
C SER A 935 14.25 -17.60 -22.48
N THR A 936 13.85 -17.65 -21.20
CA THR A 936 14.10 -16.54 -20.27
C THR A 936 15.58 -16.44 -19.91
N THR A 937 16.21 -15.28 -20.09
CA THR A 937 17.67 -15.09 -19.98
C THR A 937 18.05 -13.80 -19.24
N ASN A 938 19.08 -13.89 -18.37
CA ASN A 938 19.47 -12.81 -17.47
C ASN A 938 18.27 -12.27 -16.65
N PHE A 939 17.55 -13.19 -16.01
CA PHE A 939 16.59 -12.87 -14.94
C PHE A 939 17.38 -12.73 -13.64
N ARG A 940 17.23 -11.58 -12.98
CA ARG A 940 17.92 -11.20 -11.74
C ARG A 940 16.91 -10.65 -10.76
N VAL A 941 16.99 -11.05 -9.49
CA VAL A 941 16.19 -10.47 -8.40
C VAL A 941 17.09 -10.19 -7.20
N TYR A 942 17.13 -8.94 -6.77
CA TYR A 942 17.60 -8.56 -5.43
C TYR A 942 16.41 -8.46 -4.47
N GLY A 943 16.58 -8.88 -3.22
CA GLY A 943 15.56 -8.70 -2.16
C GLY A 943 14.19 -9.32 -2.46
N LEU A 944 14.13 -10.58 -2.89
CA LEU A 944 12.87 -11.32 -3.03
C LEU A 944 12.36 -11.78 -1.67
N ASN A 945 11.25 -11.22 -1.23
CA ASN A 945 10.54 -11.57 -0.01
C ASN A 945 9.19 -12.22 -0.37
N THR A 946 8.87 -13.37 0.21
CA THR A 946 7.61 -14.09 -0.04
C THR A 946 6.92 -14.54 1.24
N ILE A 947 5.59 -14.44 1.29
CA ILE A 947 4.76 -14.87 2.43
C ILE A 947 3.84 -16.01 1.98
N GLY A 948 3.65 -17.03 2.84
CA GLY A 948 2.69 -18.12 2.62
C GLY A 948 2.93 -19.01 1.40
N ALA A 949 4.12 -18.98 0.79
CA ALA A 949 4.44 -19.75 -0.41
C ALA A 949 5.54 -20.80 -0.14
N TYR A 950 5.29 -22.08 -0.47
CA TYR A 950 6.28 -23.15 -0.28
C TYR A 950 7.54 -22.97 -1.14
N GLY A 951 7.35 -22.71 -2.43
CA GLY A 951 8.43 -22.42 -3.37
C GLY A 951 8.50 -20.92 -3.69
N MET A 952 9.61 -20.29 -3.32
CA MET A 952 9.85 -18.88 -3.63
C MET A 952 10.05 -18.69 -5.13
N ILE A 953 10.81 -19.59 -5.77
CA ILE A 953 11.13 -19.56 -7.20
C ILE A 953 10.98 -20.96 -7.81
N TYR A 954 10.28 -21.02 -8.94
CA TYR A 954 10.17 -22.16 -9.85
C TYR A 954 10.84 -21.86 -11.19
N ARG A 955 11.52 -22.86 -11.74
CA ARG A 955 11.95 -22.94 -13.13
C ARG A 955 11.16 -24.07 -13.81
N ASP A 956 10.28 -23.72 -14.72
CA ASP A 956 9.25 -24.62 -15.26
C ASP A 956 8.46 -25.30 -14.12
N THR A 957 8.55 -26.62 -13.97
CA THR A 957 7.95 -27.38 -12.85
C THR A 957 8.90 -27.59 -11.66
N VAL A 958 10.18 -27.20 -11.78
CA VAL A 958 11.21 -27.45 -10.77
C VAL A 958 11.29 -26.30 -9.76
N ARG A 959 10.95 -26.58 -8.50
CA ARG A 959 11.13 -25.66 -7.37
C ARG A 959 12.63 -25.50 -7.08
N LEU A 960 13.18 -24.28 -7.23
CA LEU A 960 14.61 -24.00 -7.04
C LEU A 960 14.96 -23.48 -5.64
N ALA A 961 14.04 -22.73 -5.03
CA ALA A 961 14.23 -22.16 -3.70
C ALA A 961 12.94 -22.28 -2.87
N THR A 962 13.09 -22.60 -1.59
CA THR A 962 12.00 -22.91 -0.67
C THR A 962 12.05 -22.03 0.57
N TYR A 963 10.90 -21.84 1.21
CA TYR A 963 10.74 -20.93 2.36
C TYR A 963 11.61 -21.32 3.57
N ASP A 964 11.72 -22.61 3.87
CA ASP A 964 12.38 -23.18 5.05
C ASP A 964 13.91 -22.97 5.04
N TYR A 965 14.52 -22.82 3.87
CA TYR A 965 15.91 -22.39 3.74
C TYR A 965 16.12 -20.90 3.97
N ASN A 966 15.06 -20.08 3.87
CA ASN A 966 15.13 -18.63 3.68
C ASN A 966 14.31 -17.81 4.71
N ILE A 967 13.81 -18.42 5.79
CA ILE A 967 13.00 -17.79 6.85
C ILE A 967 13.60 -16.46 7.35
N ASN A 968 12.81 -15.39 7.25
CA ASN A 968 13.10 -14.03 7.70
C ASN A 968 12.19 -13.63 8.89
N VAL A 969 12.11 -12.33 9.23
CA VAL A 969 11.32 -11.76 10.34
C VAL A 969 9.83 -12.08 10.28
N PHE A 970 9.29 -12.24 9.07
CA PHE A 970 7.93 -12.70 8.80
C PHE A 970 7.83 -13.37 7.40
N PRO A 971 8.32 -12.77 6.29
CA PRO A 971 8.45 -13.48 5.03
C PRO A 971 9.58 -14.53 5.08
N SER A 972 9.74 -15.28 4.00
CA SER A 972 11.04 -15.85 3.63
C SER A 972 11.73 -14.95 2.60
N SER A 973 13.06 -14.85 2.63
CA SER A 973 13.82 -13.84 1.89
C SER A 973 15.07 -14.39 1.19
N ILE A 974 15.23 -14.06 -0.08
CA ILE A 974 16.42 -14.31 -0.90
C ILE A 974 16.99 -12.96 -1.31
N ILE A 975 18.20 -12.64 -0.86
CA ILE A 975 18.77 -11.30 -1.10
C ILE A 975 19.30 -11.14 -2.53
N SER A 976 19.64 -12.25 -3.21
CA SER A 976 20.06 -12.27 -4.61
C SER A 976 19.73 -13.62 -5.27
N PHE A 977 19.08 -13.56 -6.44
CA PHE A 977 18.85 -14.70 -7.32
C PHE A 977 19.29 -14.35 -8.75
N SER A 978 19.85 -15.34 -9.46
CA SER A 978 19.98 -15.30 -10.92
C SER A 978 19.63 -16.62 -11.57
N ASN A 979 19.00 -16.57 -12.75
CA ASN A 979 18.75 -17.77 -13.54
C ASN A 979 19.99 -18.35 -14.25
N VAL A 980 21.09 -17.58 -14.25
CA VAL A 980 22.43 -17.99 -14.71
C VAL A 980 23.26 -18.46 -13.50
N ALA A 981 24.13 -19.45 -13.74
CA ALA A 981 25.15 -19.90 -12.78
C ALA A 981 26.33 -18.90 -12.65
#